data_AF-A0A1H7KVJ5-F1
#
_entry.id   AF-A0A1H7KVJ5-F1
#
_cell.length_a   1.000
_cell.length_b   1.000
_cell.length_c   1.000
_cell.angle_alpha   90.00
_cell.angle_beta   90.00
_cell.angle_gamma   90.00
#
_symmetry.space_group_name_H-M   'P 1'
#
loop_
_entity.id
_entity.type
_entity.pdbx_description
1 polymer ?
#
loop_
_entity_poly.entity_id
_entity_poly.type
_entity_poly.pdbx_seq_one_letter_code
_entity_poly.pdbx_strand_id
1 'polypeptide(L)'
;MTARRPVPDPPVTARRPVPDPPVTTRPSAAEPAVITRLLVANRGEIARRVFRTCRALGVSTVAVFSDPDAGLPHVREADLAVRLPGARPAETYLDVGRILDACRAAGADAVHPGYGFLSESAEFARAVLDAGLVWVGPPPGAIAAMGSKIEAKRLMQEAGVPVLPTLAADGGGDGWEYPVLVKASAGGGGRGMRVVRDPALLDAEVAAASREALAAFGDGAVFVEPLLEGARHVEVQVLADAQGTVWALGERECSVQRRHQKVVEECPSPGVTPELRERLCAAAVRAARAIGYVGAGTVEFLVRGDRVAFLEMNTRLQVEHPVTELVHGLDLVRAQLEVAEGRPLPPEPPAPRGHAVEARLYAEDDAYVPQTGVLHRFEVTGDVRVDAGVESGSVVSPYYDAMLAKVIAYGATRAEAIRKLTAALRGARLHGPVTNRGLLLRVLTDPAFLAGDTHTGFLDAWGPPPAPPPPDGTAVLAAALALAAANRRSATVLRSLPGGWRNVRSQPRVARFAEAEAGYDPLPDGVVVVAAEPERVVLERDGVRRSFDVAVYGDGRVHVDGESGHVVLTPLPRLPEPVERVAPGSLPAPMPGTVLRVEVAPGDRVSGGQAVLVLEAMKMEHRVTAPADGVVSEVLVEKGRQVEAGTVLVVIAPPAESQASGGGSRGGRDGCPGGGGPPGALDTGTGAPPEGGADVSEAAPGRVAAGEEES
;
A
#
# COMPACT_ATOMS: atom_id res chain seq x y z
N MET A 1 30.58 26.21 -110.09
CA MET A 1 30.99 26.67 -108.74
C MET A 1 29.88 27.52 -108.13
N THR A 2 29.92 27.74 -106.81
CA THR A 2 28.98 28.54 -105.97
C THR A 2 27.51 28.12 -105.98
N ALA A 3 27.09 27.42 -104.92
CA ALA A 3 25.68 27.20 -104.58
C ALA A 3 25.06 28.44 -103.90
N ARG A 4 23.77 28.71 -104.11
CA ARG A 4 23.02 29.76 -103.41
C ARG A 4 22.30 29.17 -102.18
N ARG A 5 22.54 29.77 -101.01
CA ARG A 5 21.89 29.43 -99.72
C ARG A 5 20.51 30.11 -99.57
N PRO A 6 19.56 29.51 -98.83
CA PRO A 6 18.31 30.16 -98.41
C PRO A 6 18.40 30.84 -97.02
N VAL A 7 17.67 31.97 -96.89
CA VAL A 7 16.90 32.58 -95.76
C VAL A 7 17.44 32.49 -94.30
N PRO A 8 17.35 33.61 -93.53
CA PRO A 8 16.43 33.60 -92.37
C PRO A 8 15.58 34.89 -92.21
N ASP A 9 14.47 34.77 -91.47
CA ASP A 9 13.51 35.83 -91.13
C ASP A 9 13.96 36.77 -89.99
N PRO A 10 13.34 37.97 -89.82
CA PRO A 10 13.68 38.94 -88.77
C PRO A 10 13.27 38.52 -87.35
N PRO A 11 13.89 39.12 -86.29
CA PRO A 11 13.84 38.58 -84.94
C PRO A 11 12.54 38.85 -84.16
N VAL A 12 12.12 37.85 -83.38
CA VAL A 12 10.98 37.90 -82.46
C VAL A 12 11.40 38.55 -81.14
N THR A 13 10.62 39.52 -80.66
CA THR A 13 10.77 40.12 -79.32
C THR A 13 10.34 39.14 -78.22
N ALA A 14 11.24 38.87 -77.27
CA ALA A 14 10.95 37.96 -76.16
C ALA A 14 9.90 38.54 -75.20
N ARG A 15 8.93 37.70 -74.79
CA ARG A 15 7.96 38.04 -73.75
C ARG A 15 8.63 38.08 -72.37
N ARG A 16 8.25 39.04 -71.53
CA ARG A 16 8.57 39.04 -70.09
C ARG A 16 8.02 37.76 -69.43
N PRO A 17 8.77 37.13 -68.51
CA PRO A 17 8.22 36.05 -67.68
C PRO A 17 7.17 36.62 -66.72
N VAL A 18 6.13 35.82 -66.46
CA VAL A 18 5.15 36.05 -65.39
C VAL A 18 5.83 35.70 -64.06
N PRO A 19 5.66 36.48 -62.98
CA PRO A 19 6.20 36.10 -61.67
C PRO A 19 5.47 34.86 -61.14
N ASP A 20 6.23 33.88 -60.65
CA ASP A 20 5.68 32.72 -59.97
C ASP A 20 4.86 33.14 -58.73
N PRO A 21 3.77 32.42 -58.39
CA PRO A 21 3.06 32.64 -57.14
C PRO A 21 4.00 32.43 -55.95
N PRO A 22 3.80 33.17 -54.84
CA PRO A 22 4.69 33.07 -53.69
C PRO A 22 4.74 31.63 -53.18
N VAL A 23 5.93 31.02 -53.23
CA VAL A 23 6.19 29.74 -52.60
C VAL A 23 5.88 29.90 -51.12
N THR A 24 4.81 29.24 -50.67
CA THR A 24 4.54 29.09 -49.25
C THR A 24 5.67 28.28 -48.65
N THR A 25 6.62 28.98 -48.02
CA THR A 25 7.61 28.34 -47.17
C THR A 25 6.83 27.54 -46.14
N ARG A 26 6.91 26.21 -46.23
CA ARG A 26 6.55 25.35 -45.09
C ARG A 26 7.24 25.94 -43.87
N PRO A 27 6.58 26.02 -42.70
CA PRO A 27 7.29 26.43 -41.49
C PRO A 27 8.55 25.57 -41.41
N SER A 28 9.68 26.23 -41.17
CA SER A 28 10.92 25.50 -40.84
C SER A 28 10.57 24.50 -39.75
N ALA A 29 10.99 23.25 -39.90
CA ALA A 29 10.87 22.30 -38.80
C ALA A 29 11.53 22.96 -37.60
N ALA A 30 10.75 23.25 -36.56
CA ALA A 30 11.29 23.86 -35.35
C ALA A 30 12.44 22.98 -34.88
N GLU A 31 13.57 23.58 -34.51
CA GLU A 31 14.64 22.82 -33.88
C GLU A 31 14.03 22.07 -32.68
N PRO A 32 14.31 20.77 -32.52
CA PRO A 32 13.71 19.98 -31.45
C PRO A 32 13.98 20.66 -30.12
N ALA A 33 12.93 20.89 -29.34
CA ALA A 33 13.02 21.63 -28.09
C ALA A 33 13.81 20.80 -27.06
N VAL A 34 15.11 21.07 -26.97
CA VAL A 34 16.02 20.39 -26.03
C VAL A 34 15.63 20.75 -24.61
N ILE A 35 15.31 19.74 -23.80
CA ILE A 35 14.92 19.95 -22.40
C ILE A 35 16.20 20.16 -21.58
N THR A 36 16.42 21.36 -21.08
CA THR A 36 17.60 21.68 -20.24
C THR A 36 17.26 21.72 -18.76
N ARG A 37 16.02 22.08 -18.39
CA ARG A 37 15.55 22.12 -17.00
C ARG A 37 14.10 21.66 -16.86
N LEU A 38 13.94 20.46 -16.33
CA LEU A 38 12.66 19.82 -16.08
C LEU A 38 12.15 20.10 -14.66
N LEU A 39 10.96 20.68 -14.54
CA LEU A 39 10.19 20.69 -13.30
C LEU A 39 9.35 19.41 -13.20
N VAL A 40 9.46 18.71 -12.07
CA VAL A 40 8.59 17.56 -11.79
C VAL A 40 7.45 18.01 -10.88
N ALA A 41 6.24 18.06 -11.43
CA ALA A 41 5.03 18.54 -10.74
C ALA A 41 4.44 17.46 -9.80
N ASN A 42 5.29 16.86 -8.96
CA ASN A 42 4.96 15.71 -8.12
C ASN A 42 5.91 15.62 -6.91
N ARG A 43 5.77 14.57 -6.08
CA ARG A 43 6.51 14.34 -4.83
C ARG A 43 6.96 12.88 -4.68
N GLY A 44 7.71 12.60 -3.60
CA GLY A 44 7.97 11.22 -3.17
C GLY A 44 8.76 10.40 -4.19
N GLU A 45 8.39 9.13 -4.37
CA GLU A 45 9.16 8.19 -5.19
C GLU A 45 9.25 8.63 -6.65
N ILE A 46 8.11 9.03 -7.24
CA ILE A 46 8.03 9.37 -8.66
C ILE A 46 8.87 10.60 -9.02
N ALA A 47 8.99 11.58 -8.12
CA ALA A 47 9.89 12.70 -8.31
C ALA A 47 11.36 12.23 -8.41
N ARG A 48 11.81 11.38 -7.47
CA ARG A 48 13.17 10.79 -7.47
C ARG A 48 13.39 9.88 -8.67
N ARG A 49 12.39 9.09 -9.05
CA ARG A 49 12.38 8.23 -10.26
C ARG A 49 12.66 9.07 -11.50
N VAL A 50 12.00 10.21 -11.66
CA VAL A 50 12.25 11.10 -12.82
C VAL A 50 13.61 11.78 -12.73
N PHE A 51 13.99 12.30 -11.55
CA PHE A 51 15.31 12.92 -11.36
C PHE A 51 16.48 11.98 -11.66
N ARG A 52 16.36 10.68 -11.34
CA ARG A 52 17.36 9.66 -11.69
C ARG A 52 17.64 9.61 -13.20
N THR A 53 16.59 9.67 -14.03
CA THR A 53 16.72 9.71 -15.49
C THR A 53 17.27 11.05 -15.95
N CYS A 54 16.79 12.18 -15.41
CA CYS A 54 17.29 13.51 -15.75
C CYS A 54 18.80 13.62 -15.53
N ARG A 55 19.32 13.17 -14.38
CA ARG A 55 20.76 13.14 -14.08
C ARG A 55 21.54 12.28 -15.08
N ALA A 56 20.99 11.13 -15.50
CA ALA A 56 21.62 10.27 -16.50
C ALA A 56 21.66 10.88 -17.91
N LEU A 57 20.76 11.83 -18.21
CA LEU A 57 20.69 12.58 -19.47
C LEU A 57 21.39 13.95 -19.41
N GLY A 58 21.81 14.42 -18.23
CA GLY A 58 22.38 15.76 -18.03
C GLY A 58 21.35 16.89 -17.95
N VAL A 59 20.07 16.57 -17.70
CA VAL A 59 18.96 17.53 -17.57
C VAL A 59 18.89 18.04 -16.13
N SER A 60 18.83 19.38 -15.96
CA SER A 60 18.67 20.02 -14.64
C SER A 60 17.28 19.75 -14.07
N THR A 61 17.21 19.52 -12.76
CA THR A 61 16.01 19.05 -12.05
C THR A 61 15.44 20.10 -11.11
N VAL A 62 14.12 20.30 -11.17
CA VAL A 62 13.39 21.17 -10.24
C VAL A 62 12.31 20.36 -9.50
N ALA A 63 12.42 20.33 -8.18
CA ALA A 63 11.37 19.83 -7.30
C ALA A 63 10.38 20.94 -6.91
N VAL A 64 9.13 20.55 -6.66
CA VAL A 64 8.17 21.35 -5.90
C VAL A 64 7.81 20.64 -4.59
N PHE A 65 7.65 21.41 -3.52
CA PHE A 65 7.42 20.83 -2.18
C PHE A 65 6.40 21.58 -1.34
N SER A 66 5.50 20.84 -0.70
CA SER A 66 4.62 21.36 0.34
C SER A 66 5.35 21.53 1.68
N ASP A 67 4.74 22.23 2.64
CA ASP A 67 5.34 22.42 3.98
C ASP A 67 5.66 21.10 4.72
N PRO A 68 4.77 20.08 4.72
CA PRO A 68 5.10 18.74 5.24
C PRO A 68 6.26 18.04 4.51
N ASP A 69 6.47 18.34 3.23
CA ASP A 69 7.42 17.62 2.37
C ASP A 69 8.84 18.20 2.40
N ALA A 70 9.07 19.33 3.08
CA ALA A 70 10.34 20.07 3.05
C ALA A 70 11.59 19.25 3.46
N GLY A 71 11.41 18.20 4.28
CA GLY A 71 12.50 17.29 4.68
C GLY A 71 12.68 16.05 3.79
N LEU A 72 11.78 15.80 2.84
CA LEU A 72 11.78 14.57 2.05
C LEU A 72 12.97 14.48 1.07
N PRO A 73 13.41 13.26 0.71
CA PRO A 73 14.57 13.08 -0.14
C PRO A 73 14.47 13.80 -1.48
N HIS A 74 13.29 13.81 -2.14
CA HIS A 74 13.13 14.43 -3.46
C HIS A 74 13.42 15.94 -3.47
N VAL A 75 13.21 16.64 -2.35
CA VAL A 75 13.51 18.07 -2.19
C VAL A 75 15.00 18.32 -2.09
N ARG A 76 15.72 17.46 -1.34
CA ARG A 76 17.18 17.52 -1.17
C ARG A 76 17.96 17.02 -2.39
N GLU A 77 17.29 16.23 -3.23
CA GLU A 77 17.87 15.58 -4.39
C GLU A 77 17.83 16.39 -5.69
N ALA A 78 16.88 17.30 -5.84
CA ALA A 78 16.79 18.16 -7.02
C ALA A 78 17.85 19.26 -7.00
N ASP A 79 18.29 19.71 -8.18
CA ASP A 79 19.24 20.82 -8.30
C ASP A 79 18.64 22.14 -7.79
N LEU A 80 17.32 22.29 -7.96
CA LEU A 80 16.52 23.41 -7.46
C LEU A 80 15.24 22.87 -6.79
N ALA A 81 14.75 23.56 -5.77
CA ALA A 81 13.49 23.23 -5.12
C ALA A 81 12.65 24.49 -4.84
N VAL A 82 11.37 24.48 -5.24
CA VAL A 82 10.43 25.58 -5.03
C VAL A 82 9.35 25.19 -4.01
N ARG A 83 9.17 26.02 -2.99
CA ARG A 83 8.16 25.82 -1.94
C ARG A 83 6.78 26.19 -2.45
N LEU A 84 5.80 25.32 -2.20
CA LEU A 84 4.37 25.54 -2.35
C LEU A 84 3.76 25.71 -0.95
N PRO A 85 3.49 26.93 -0.46
CA PRO A 85 3.06 27.15 0.93
C PRO A 85 1.71 26.49 1.25
N GLY A 86 1.63 25.70 2.31
CA GLY A 86 0.46 24.90 2.66
C GLY A 86 0.78 23.40 2.77
N ALA A 87 -0.25 22.62 3.14
CA ALA A 87 -0.11 21.20 3.44
C ALA A 87 -1.07 20.30 2.65
N ARG A 88 -2.21 20.82 2.17
CA ARG A 88 -3.19 20.01 1.43
C ARG A 88 -2.86 19.98 -0.07
N PRO A 89 -3.10 18.86 -0.78
CA PRO A 89 -2.96 18.79 -2.24
C PRO A 89 -3.63 19.94 -3.00
N ALA A 90 -4.85 20.32 -2.62
CA ALA A 90 -5.63 21.41 -3.24
C ALA A 90 -4.99 22.81 -3.07
N GLU A 91 -4.14 22.99 -2.06
CA GLU A 91 -3.41 24.23 -1.77
C GLU A 91 -2.00 24.19 -2.39
N THR A 92 -1.55 23.04 -2.91
CA THR A 92 -0.16 22.80 -3.31
C THR A 92 -0.07 22.11 -4.68
N TYR A 93 0.03 20.78 -4.72
CA TYR A 93 0.30 19.98 -5.93
C TYR A 93 -0.83 19.97 -6.97
N LEU A 94 -2.04 20.41 -6.62
CA LEU A 94 -3.17 20.56 -7.53
C LEU A 94 -3.39 22.01 -7.99
N ASP A 95 -2.61 22.98 -7.49
CA ASP A 95 -2.73 24.39 -7.88
C ASP A 95 -1.90 24.66 -9.14
N VAL A 96 -2.57 24.63 -10.30
CA VAL A 96 -1.97 24.89 -11.63
C VAL A 96 -1.20 26.22 -11.66
N GLY A 97 -1.74 27.27 -11.04
CA GLY A 97 -1.12 28.59 -11.02
C GLY A 97 0.23 28.58 -10.31
N ARG A 98 0.27 28.00 -9.10
CA ARG A 98 1.51 27.87 -8.31
C ARG A 98 2.56 27.00 -9.00
N ILE A 99 2.16 25.94 -9.69
CA ILE A 99 3.12 25.10 -10.43
C ILE A 99 3.74 25.88 -11.60
N LEU A 100 2.95 26.67 -12.34
CA LEU A 100 3.47 27.52 -13.42
C LEU A 100 4.35 28.66 -12.88
N ASP A 101 4.01 29.25 -11.74
CA ASP A 101 4.86 30.23 -11.07
C ASP A 101 6.18 29.62 -10.58
N ALA A 102 6.16 28.37 -10.10
CA ALA A 102 7.37 27.62 -9.77
C ALA A 102 8.24 27.34 -11.01
N CYS A 103 7.63 27.02 -12.16
CA CYS A 103 8.36 26.88 -13.43
C CYS A 103 9.09 28.17 -13.79
N ARG A 104 8.38 29.31 -13.74
CA ARG A 104 8.94 30.65 -14.01
C ARG A 104 10.07 31.00 -13.05
N ALA A 105 9.87 30.78 -11.75
CA ALA A 105 10.85 31.12 -10.71
C ALA A 105 12.14 30.29 -10.80
N ALA A 106 12.04 29.02 -11.20
CA ALA A 106 13.20 28.14 -11.38
C ALA A 106 13.83 28.22 -12.79
N GLY A 107 13.17 28.89 -13.75
CA GLY A 107 13.57 28.89 -15.15
C GLY A 107 13.50 27.51 -15.78
N ALA A 108 12.48 26.72 -15.46
CA ALA A 108 12.21 25.44 -16.12
C ALA A 108 11.71 25.66 -17.55
N ASP A 109 12.13 24.81 -18.48
CA ASP A 109 11.68 24.78 -19.87
C ASP A 109 10.67 23.65 -20.16
N ALA A 110 10.58 22.67 -19.27
CA ALA A 110 9.69 21.52 -19.39
C ALA A 110 9.02 21.14 -18.06
N VAL A 111 7.87 20.46 -18.15
CA VAL A 111 7.14 19.90 -17.00
C VAL A 111 6.86 18.42 -17.20
N HIS A 112 7.27 17.59 -16.24
CA HIS A 112 6.88 16.19 -16.14
C HIS A 112 5.90 16.01 -14.97
N PRO A 113 4.66 15.53 -15.21
CA PRO A 113 3.66 15.46 -14.14
C PRO A 113 3.81 14.23 -13.24
N GLY A 114 4.52 13.19 -13.68
CA GLY A 114 4.58 11.91 -12.97
C GLY A 114 3.27 11.14 -13.13
N TYR A 115 2.66 10.74 -12.02
CA TYR A 115 1.35 10.11 -11.96
C TYR A 115 0.51 10.69 -10.81
N GLY A 116 -0.82 10.57 -10.89
CA GLY A 116 -1.72 11.25 -9.95
C GLY A 116 -1.60 12.78 -10.04
N PHE A 117 -2.10 13.48 -9.04
CA PHE A 117 -2.21 14.95 -9.01
C PHE A 117 -2.76 15.52 -10.34
N LEU A 118 -1.95 16.28 -11.09
CA LEU A 118 -2.32 16.95 -12.33
C LEU A 118 -1.95 16.16 -13.61
N SER A 119 -1.43 14.93 -13.50
CA SER A 119 -0.97 14.14 -14.67
C SER A 119 -2.06 13.82 -15.69
N GLU A 120 -3.31 13.75 -15.26
CA GLU A 120 -4.47 13.49 -16.13
C GLU A 120 -5.38 14.72 -16.24
N SER A 121 -4.83 15.91 -15.96
CA SER A 121 -5.53 17.19 -16.15
C SER A 121 -5.23 17.78 -17.53
N ALA A 122 -6.21 17.69 -18.43
CA ALA A 122 -6.14 18.32 -19.75
C ALA A 122 -6.03 19.85 -19.66
N GLU A 123 -6.56 20.46 -18.60
CA GLU A 123 -6.40 21.88 -18.29
C GLU A 123 -4.94 22.21 -17.97
N PHE A 124 -4.30 21.44 -17.08
CA PHE A 124 -2.90 21.65 -16.73
C PHE A 124 -1.96 21.45 -17.92
N ALA A 125 -2.13 20.36 -18.67
CA ALA A 125 -1.36 20.09 -19.87
C ALA A 125 -1.46 21.24 -20.89
N ARG A 126 -2.66 21.83 -21.06
CA ARG A 126 -2.86 23.02 -21.91
C ARG A 126 -2.19 24.26 -21.32
N ALA A 127 -2.34 24.51 -20.02
CA ALA A 127 -1.75 25.68 -19.36
C ALA A 127 -0.20 25.67 -19.36
N VAL A 128 0.42 24.48 -19.33
CA VAL A 128 1.88 24.30 -19.54
C VAL A 128 2.28 24.70 -20.96
N LEU A 129 1.57 24.20 -21.98
CA LEU A 129 1.83 24.55 -23.39
C LEU A 129 1.57 26.02 -23.69
N ASP A 130 0.50 26.60 -23.16
CA ASP A 130 0.14 28.03 -23.31
C ASP A 130 1.16 28.94 -22.59
N ALA A 131 1.87 28.44 -21.58
CA ALA A 131 2.99 29.12 -20.93
C ALA A 131 4.32 29.00 -21.72
N GLY A 132 4.33 28.31 -22.86
CA GLY A 132 5.52 28.10 -23.70
C GLY A 132 6.47 27.00 -23.20
N LEU A 133 6.01 26.13 -22.30
CA LEU A 133 6.80 25.04 -21.72
C LEU A 133 6.53 23.72 -22.44
N VAL A 134 7.53 22.83 -22.47
CA VAL A 134 7.38 21.46 -22.99
C VAL A 134 6.59 20.61 -22.00
N TRP A 135 5.46 20.05 -22.45
CA TRP A 135 4.67 19.09 -21.68
C TRP A 135 5.16 17.66 -21.92
N VAL A 136 5.65 16.99 -20.88
CA VAL A 136 6.13 15.60 -20.97
C VAL A 136 5.00 14.62 -20.67
N GLY A 137 4.07 14.50 -21.61
CA GLY A 137 2.89 13.64 -21.52
C GLY A 137 2.02 13.67 -22.78
N PRO A 138 0.86 12.99 -22.78
CA PRO A 138 -0.05 13.01 -23.92
C PRO A 138 -0.69 14.40 -24.16
N PRO A 139 -1.12 14.70 -25.39
CA PRO A 139 -1.69 16.01 -25.71
C PRO A 139 -3.01 16.24 -24.95
N PRO A 140 -3.37 17.49 -24.62
CA PRO A 140 -4.58 17.81 -23.86
C PRO A 140 -5.88 17.22 -24.45
N GLY A 141 -5.95 17.06 -25.77
CA GLY A 141 -7.09 16.42 -26.43
C GLY A 141 -7.23 14.94 -26.13
N ALA A 142 -6.13 14.19 -26.06
CA ALA A 142 -6.13 12.77 -25.74
C ALA A 142 -6.47 12.53 -24.25
N ILE A 143 -5.97 13.38 -23.35
CA ILE A 143 -6.34 13.38 -21.92
C ILE A 143 -7.85 13.64 -21.78
N ALA A 144 -8.36 14.69 -22.41
CA ALA A 144 -9.79 15.04 -22.35
C ALA A 144 -10.70 13.93 -22.91
N ALA A 145 -10.30 13.28 -24.01
CA ALA A 145 -11.05 12.18 -24.61
C ALA A 145 -11.25 10.99 -23.66
N MET A 146 -10.27 10.70 -22.79
CA MET A 146 -10.33 9.61 -21.82
C MET A 146 -10.90 10.00 -20.45
N GLY A 147 -11.17 11.30 -20.22
CA GLY A 147 -11.63 11.81 -18.91
C GLY A 147 -13.06 11.42 -18.53
N SER A 148 -13.91 11.02 -19.48
CA SER A 148 -15.26 10.50 -19.25
C SER A 148 -15.33 9.02 -19.65
N LYS A 149 -15.72 8.14 -18.73
CA LYS A 149 -15.76 6.69 -18.97
C LYS A 149 -16.76 6.28 -20.04
N ILE A 150 -17.87 7.01 -20.17
CA ILE A 150 -18.90 6.76 -21.18
C ILE A 150 -18.35 7.11 -22.58
N GLU A 151 -17.75 8.29 -22.73
CA GLU A 151 -17.19 8.75 -23.99
C GLU A 151 -15.96 7.93 -24.41
N ALA A 152 -15.07 7.62 -23.45
CA ALA A 152 -13.92 6.76 -23.67
C ALA A 152 -14.34 5.38 -24.22
N LYS A 153 -15.36 4.75 -23.61
CA LYS A 153 -15.91 3.48 -24.11
C LYS A 153 -16.49 3.59 -25.52
N ARG A 154 -17.22 4.67 -25.83
CA ARG A 154 -17.77 4.92 -27.18
C ARG A 154 -16.64 5.01 -28.22
N LEU A 155 -15.62 5.82 -27.95
CA LEU A 155 -14.44 5.97 -28.81
C LEU A 155 -13.67 4.64 -28.98
N MET A 156 -13.52 3.87 -27.90
CA MET A 156 -12.87 2.55 -27.94
C MET A 156 -13.67 1.53 -28.77
N GLN A 157 -15.00 1.52 -28.65
CA GLN A 157 -15.87 0.67 -29.45
C GLN A 157 -15.77 1.01 -30.95
N GLU A 158 -15.77 2.31 -31.28
CA GLU A 158 -15.58 2.79 -32.65
C GLU A 158 -14.18 2.46 -33.21
N ALA A 159 -13.16 2.43 -32.36
CA ALA A 159 -11.80 1.97 -32.69
C ALA A 159 -11.65 0.44 -32.79
N GLY A 160 -12.74 -0.32 -32.62
CA GLY A 160 -12.71 -1.79 -32.64
C GLY A 160 -11.93 -2.40 -31.46
N VAL A 161 -11.90 -1.72 -30.32
CA VAL A 161 -11.39 -2.24 -29.05
C VAL A 161 -12.56 -2.96 -28.34
N PRO A 162 -12.37 -4.19 -27.82
CA PRO A 162 -13.44 -4.90 -27.11
C PRO A 162 -13.88 -4.11 -25.87
N VAL A 163 -15.18 -3.82 -25.74
CA VAL A 163 -15.78 -3.14 -24.57
C VAL A 163 -16.88 -4.00 -23.96
N LEU A 164 -17.17 -3.79 -22.66
CA LEU A 164 -18.39 -4.35 -22.07
C LEU A 164 -19.64 -3.58 -22.55
N PRO A 165 -20.78 -4.27 -22.75
CA PRO A 165 -22.07 -3.61 -22.90
C PRO A 165 -22.28 -2.60 -21.77
N THR A 166 -22.69 -1.38 -22.13
CA THR A 166 -22.87 -0.28 -21.18
C THR A 166 -24.19 0.39 -21.51
N LEU A 167 -25.10 0.50 -20.54
CA LEU A 167 -26.33 1.27 -20.68
C LEU A 167 -26.33 2.45 -19.72
N ALA A 168 -27.07 3.50 -20.10
CA ALA A 168 -27.42 4.58 -19.19
C ALA A 168 -28.34 4.02 -18.07
N ALA A 169 -28.16 4.54 -16.86
CA ALA A 169 -28.79 3.99 -15.66
C ALA A 169 -30.28 4.39 -15.48
N ASP A 170 -30.88 5.02 -16.49
CA ASP A 170 -32.30 5.37 -16.60
C ASP A 170 -33.12 4.30 -17.36
N GLY A 171 -32.46 3.38 -18.07
CA GLY A 171 -33.09 2.18 -18.61
C GLY A 171 -33.36 1.16 -17.50
N GLY A 172 -34.60 1.14 -16.99
CA GLY A 172 -35.05 0.25 -15.91
C GLY A 172 -34.69 -1.22 -16.13
N GLY A 173 -34.46 -1.95 -15.03
CA GLY A 173 -33.63 -3.17 -14.95
C GLY A 173 -34.00 -4.43 -15.76
N ASP A 174 -34.93 -4.35 -16.70
CA ASP A 174 -35.28 -5.43 -17.63
C ASP A 174 -34.21 -5.58 -18.72
N GLY A 175 -33.49 -6.70 -18.73
CA GLY A 175 -32.58 -7.09 -19.82
C GLY A 175 -31.10 -7.25 -19.45
N TRP A 176 -30.72 -7.08 -18.18
CA TRP A 176 -29.37 -7.35 -17.70
C TRP A 176 -29.18 -8.80 -17.24
N GLU A 177 -28.04 -9.40 -17.57
CA GLU A 177 -27.52 -10.58 -16.88
C GLU A 177 -26.79 -10.13 -15.60
N TYR A 178 -27.33 -10.49 -14.43
CA TYR A 178 -26.76 -10.16 -13.13
C TYR A 178 -25.68 -11.19 -12.71
N PRO A 179 -24.64 -10.80 -11.94
CA PRO A 179 -24.42 -9.48 -11.34
C PRO A 179 -24.01 -8.38 -12.32
N VAL A 180 -24.44 -7.16 -12.02
CA VAL A 180 -24.00 -5.93 -12.69
C VAL A 180 -23.20 -5.04 -11.74
N LEU A 181 -22.42 -4.12 -12.31
CA LEU A 181 -21.60 -3.15 -11.61
C LEU A 181 -22.05 -1.73 -12.01
N VAL A 182 -22.58 -0.99 -11.05
CA VAL A 182 -22.86 0.44 -11.18
C VAL A 182 -21.53 1.20 -11.00
N LYS A 183 -21.25 2.18 -11.85
CA LYS A 183 -20.03 3.02 -11.80
C LYS A 183 -20.35 4.49 -12.04
N ALA A 184 -19.59 5.38 -11.40
CA ALA A 184 -19.53 6.80 -11.75
C ALA A 184 -18.90 7.01 -13.14
N SER A 185 -19.45 7.96 -13.90
CA SER A 185 -18.95 8.38 -15.22
C SER A 185 -17.61 9.12 -15.12
N ALA A 186 -17.49 9.98 -14.11
CA ALA A 186 -16.29 10.74 -13.77
C ALA A 186 -15.58 10.15 -12.53
N GLY A 187 -14.27 10.38 -12.45
CA GLY A 187 -13.45 10.02 -11.28
C GLY A 187 -12.87 8.59 -11.31
N GLY A 188 -11.92 8.34 -10.39
CA GLY A 188 -11.16 7.10 -10.27
C GLY A 188 -11.14 6.52 -8.85
N GLY A 189 -10.36 5.46 -8.64
CA GLY A 189 -10.16 4.86 -7.31
C GLY A 189 -11.38 4.13 -6.74
N GLY A 190 -12.32 3.70 -7.59
CA GLY A 190 -13.44 2.84 -7.22
C GLY A 190 -14.56 3.45 -6.37
N ARG A 191 -14.51 4.76 -6.09
CA ARG A 191 -15.58 5.46 -5.36
C ARG A 191 -16.85 5.51 -6.20
N GLY A 192 -18.02 5.35 -5.57
CA GLY A 192 -19.30 5.22 -6.28
C GLY A 192 -19.46 3.93 -7.11
N MET A 193 -18.59 2.92 -6.97
CA MET A 193 -18.77 1.63 -7.63
C MET A 193 -19.51 0.63 -6.73
N ARG A 194 -20.55 -0.04 -7.25
CA ARG A 194 -21.34 -1.01 -6.47
C ARG A 194 -21.81 -2.20 -7.28
N VAL A 195 -21.64 -3.39 -6.70
CA VAL A 195 -22.12 -4.64 -7.29
C VAL A 195 -23.58 -4.87 -6.91
N VAL A 196 -24.43 -4.99 -7.92
CA VAL A 196 -25.84 -5.34 -7.77
C VAL A 196 -26.03 -6.78 -8.22
N ARG A 197 -26.48 -7.65 -7.30
CA ARG A 197 -26.80 -9.06 -7.55
C ARG A 197 -28.30 -9.33 -7.70
N ASP A 198 -29.12 -8.57 -6.96
CA ASP A 198 -30.57 -8.64 -7.01
C ASP A 198 -31.10 -7.50 -7.90
N PRO A 199 -31.85 -7.80 -8.99
CA PRO A 199 -32.48 -6.78 -9.83
C PRO A 199 -33.32 -5.76 -9.05
N ALA A 200 -33.97 -6.17 -7.95
CA ALA A 200 -34.81 -5.29 -7.15
C ALA A 200 -34.02 -4.17 -6.43
N LEU A 201 -32.69 -4.27 -6.36
CA LEU A 201 -31.82 -3.28 -5.72
C LEU A 201 -31.21 -2.28 -6.71
N LEU A 202 -31.34 -2.48 -8.04
CA LEU A 202 -30.62 -1.69 -9.04
C LEU A 202 -30.92 -0.18 -8.92
N ASP A 203 -32.21 0.20 -8.91
CA ASP A 203 -32.62 1.60 -8.86
C ASP A 203 -32.12 2.31 -7.59
N ALA A 204 -32.16 1.61 -6.46
CA ALA A 204 -31.71 2.14 -5.17
C ALA A 204 -30.19 2.36 -5.17
N GLU A 205 -29.42 1.42 -5.71
CA GLU A 205 -27.96 1.52 -5.79
C GLU A 205 -27.50 2.53 -6.84
N VAL A 206 -28.17 2.62 -7.99
CA VAL A 206 -27.96 3.68 -8.99
C VAL A 206 -28.18 5.06 -8.38
N ALA A 207 -29.32 5.29 -7.73
CA ALA A 207 -29.63 6.58 -7.12
C ALA A 207 -28.64 6.95 -6.01
N ALA A 208 -28.19 5.97 -5.22
CA ALA A 208 -27.23 6.19 -4.14
C ALA A 208 -25.77 6.31 -4.64
N ALA A 209 -25.40 5.68 -5.76
CA ALA A 209 -24.10 5.87 -6.42
C ALA A 209 -24.01 7.25 -7.09
N SER A 210 -25.10 7.70 -7.72
CA SER A 210 -25.21 9.04 -8.31
C SER A 210 -25.02 10.15 -7.26
N ARG A 211 -25.64 10.02 -6.07
CA ARG A 211 -25.42 10.96 -4.95
C ARG A 211 -23.98 10.96 -4.45
N GLU A 212 -23.33 9.80 -4.40
CA GLU A 212 -21.92 9.67 -3.98
C GLU A 212 -20.98 10.31 -5.01
N ALA A 213 -21.20 10.04 -6.31
CA ALA A 213 -20.45 10.64 -7.41
C ALA A 213 -20.58 12.16 -7.43
N LEU A 214 -21.80 12.68 -7.29
CA LEU A 214 -22.06 14.13 -7.22
C LEU A 214 -21.33 14.79 -6.04
N ALA A 215 -21.32 14.15 -4.87
CA ALA A 215 -20.63 14.66 -3.68
C ALA A 215 -19.09 14.55 -3.77
N ALA A 216 -18.56 13.57 -4.49
CA ALA A 216 -17.12 13.32 -4.59
C ALA A 216 -16.45 14.03 -5.78
N PHE A 217 -17.17 14.21 -6.89
CA PHE A 217 -16.62 14.65 -8.19
C PHE A 217 -17.38 15.82 -8.81
N GLY A 218 -18.52 16.25 -8.26
CA GLY A 218 -19.37 17.30 -8.83
C GLY A 218 -20.23 16.86 -10.01
N ASP A 219 -20.12 15.60 -10.44
CA ASP A 219 -20.93 14.97 -11.49
C ASP A 219 -21.64 13.73 -10.93
N GLY A 220 -22.96 13.70 -11.06
CA GLY A 220 -23.81 12.59 -10.61
C GLY A 220 -24.05 11.52 -11.67
N ALA A 221 -23.48 11.65 -12.88
CA ALA A 221 -23.67 10.67 -13.96
C ALA A 221 -23.08 9.30 -13.59
N VAL A 222 -23.90 8.26 -13.79
CA VAL A 222 -23.55 6.85 -13.53
C VAL A 222 -23.96 5.98 -14.71
N PHE A 223 -23.27 4.86 -14.90
CA PHE A 223 -23.57 3.85 -15.91
C PHE A 223 -23.55 2.44 -15.29
N VAL A 224 -24.15 1.48 -16.00
CA VAL A 224 -24.22 0.07 -15.59
C VAL A 224 -23.52 -0.80 -16.62
N GLU A 225 -22.75 -1.79 -16.16
CA GLU A 225 -22.08 -2.80 -16.97
C GLU A 225 -22.17 -4.20 -16.30
N PRO A 226 -21.99 -5.32 -17.04
CA PRO A 226 -21.92 -6.65 -16.45
C PRO A 226 -20.68 -6.81 -15.56
N LEU A 227 -20.82 -7.41 -14.37
CA LEU A 227 -19.67 -7.71 -13.52
C LEU A 227 -18.96 -8.98 -14.01
N LEU A 228 -17.71 -8.85 -14.44
CA LEU A 228 -16.84 -10.00 -14.72
C LEU A 228 -16.21 -10.53 -13.43
N GLU A 229 -16.96 -11.30 -12.64
CA GLU A 229 -16.42 -12.02 -11.48
C GLU A 229 -15.30 -12.98 -11.90
N GLY A 230 -14.25 -13.09 -11.07
CA GLY A 230 -13.08 -13.93 -11.38
C GLY A 230 -12.23 -13.45 -12.57
N ALA A 231 -12.42 -12.20 -13.04
CA ALA A 231 -11.54 -11.62 -14.07
C ALA A 231 -10.17 -11.24 -13.50
N ARG A 232 -9.16 -11.29 -14.36
CA ARG A 232 -7.84 -10.69 -14.15
C ARG A 232 -7.87 -9.22 -14.55
N HIS A 233 -7.14 -8.39 -13.82
CA HIS A 233 -6.81 -7.04 -14.25
C HIS A 233 -5.50 -7.14 -15.04
N VAL A 234 -5.58 -6.99 -16.36
CA VAL A 234 -4.42 -7.05 -17.26
C VAL A 234 -4.34 -5.73 -18.01
N GLU A 235 -3.16 -5.14 -18.06
CA GLU A 235 -2.97 -3.83 -18.68
C GLU A 235 -1.79 -3.82 -19.65
N VAL A 236 -1.88 -3.04 -20.72
CA VAL A 236 -0.83 -2.95 -21.74
C VAL A 236 -0.16 -1.60 -21.67
N GLN A 237 1.16 -1.60 -21.52
CA GLN A 237 1.96 -0.39 -21.63
C GLN A 237 1.98 0.06 -23.09
N VAL A 238 1.55 1.29 -23.35
CA VAL A 238 1.76 1.95 -24.66
C VAL A 238 2.78 3.07 -24.55
N LEU A 239 3.52 3.29 -25.63
CA LEU A 239 4.44 4.41 -25.79
C LEU A 239 4.33 4.89 -27.25
N ALA A 240 4.00 6.16 -27.45
CA ALA A 240 3.73 6.72 -28.77
C ALA A 240 4.55 7.99 -29.04
N ASP A 241 4.97 8.21 -30.28
CA ASP A 241 5.64 9.44 -30.71
C ASP A 241 4.72 10.40 -31.47
N ALA A 242 5.20 11.61 -31.76
CA ALA A 242 4.48 12.60 -32.54
C ALA A 242 4.44 12.30 -34.04
N GLN A 243 5.13 11.26 -34.50
CA GLN A 243 5.24 10.83 -35.90
C GLN A 243 4.26 9.68 -36.24
N GLY A 244 3.57 9.13 -35.24
CA GLY A 244 2.55 8.08 -35.40
C GLY A 244 3.03 6.67 -35.09
N THR A 245 4.27 6.49 -34.64
CA THR A 245 4.76 5.23 -34.08
C THR A 245 4.07 4.98 -32.75
N VAL A 246 3.57 3.76 -32.55
CA VAL A 246 2.96 3.34 -31.29
C VAL A 246 3.48 1.95 -30.95
N TRP A 247 4.23 1.85 -29.86
CA TRP A 247 4.66 0.58 -29.27
C TRP A 247 3.63 0.07 -28.26
N ALA A 248 3.46 -1.24 -28.22
CA ALA A 248 2.93 -1.96 -27.06
C ALA A 248 4.08 -2.74 -26.40
N LEU A 249 4.37 -2.45 -25.14
CA LEU A 249 5.50 -3.02 -24.38
C LEU A 249 4.99 -4.11 -23.44
N GLY A 250 4.40 -5.14 -24.05
CA GLY A 250 3.78 -6.27 -23.35
C GLY A 250 2.64 -5.86 -22.42
N GLU A 251 2.24 -6.81 -21.58
CA GLU A 251 1.20 -6.65 -20.57
C GLU A 251 1.75 -6.82 -19.14
N ARG A 252 1.08 -6.17 -18.20
CA ARG A 252 1.24 -6.39 -16.76
C ARG A 252 -0.03 -7.01 -16.20
N GLU A 253 0.11 -7.94 -15.25
CA GLU A 253 -1.01 -8.37 -14.42
C GLU A 253 -1.00 -7.61 -13.09
N CYS A 254 -2.13 -6.97 -12.79
CA CYS A 254 -2.36 -6.17 -11.58
C CYS A 254 -3.54 -6.71 -10.77
N SER A 255 -3.86 -8.00 -10.94
CA SER A 255 -5.02 -8.67 -10.32
C SER A 255 -5.00 -8.65 -8.79
N VAL A 256 -3.81 -8.61 -8.17
CA VAL A 256 -3.68 -8.59 -6.70
C VAL A 256 -3.86 -7.15 -6.21
N GLN A 257 -5.12 -6.83 -5.93
CA GLN A 257 -5.57 -5.52 -5.48
C GLN A 257 -6.45 -5.63 -4.22
N ARG A 258 -6.46 -4.59 -3.39
CA ARG A 258 -7.35 -4.41 -2.22
C ARG A 258 -8.29 -3.25 -2.51
N ARG A 259 -9.62 -3.45 -2.54
CA ARG A 259 -10.59 -2.36 -2.76
C ARG A 259 -10.21 -1.45 -3.95
N HIS A 260 -9.76 -2.06 -5.06
CA HIS A 260 -9.27 -1.40 -6.27
C HIS A 260 -7.92 -0.66 -6.17
N GLN A 261 -7.22 -0.72 -5.03
CA GLN A 261 -5.83 -0.32 -4.90
C GLN A 261 -4.92 -1.49 -5.27
N LYS A 262 -4.11 -1.37 -6.33
CA LYS A 262 -3.12 -2.39 -6.75
C LYS A 262 -2.03 -2.55 -5.67
N VAL A 263 -1.61 -3.79 -5.40
CA VAL A 263 -0.69 -4.16 -4.29
C VAL A 263 0.54 -4.93 -4.77
N VAL A 264 0.35 -5.89 -5.68
CA VAL A 264 1.41 -6.67 -6.34
C VAL A 264 1.13 -6.72 -7.83
N GLU A 265 2.15 -6.43 -8.62
CA GLU A 265 2.10 -6.34 -10.08
C GLU A 265 3.21 -7.17 -10.69
N GLU A 266 2.96 -7.76 -11.86
CA GLU A 266 3.98 -8.55 -12.55
C GLU A 266 3.93 -8.43 -14.08
N CYS A 267 5.09 -8.62 -14.71
CA CYS A 267 5.27 -8.60 -16.15
C CYS A 267 6.19 -9.74 -16.58
N PRO A 268 5.84 -10.55 -17.59
CA PRO A 268 4.49 -10.67 -18.19
C PRO A 268 3.44 -11.24 -17.21
N SER A 269 2.17 -11.30 -17.63
CA SER A 269 1.12 -12.00 -16.89
C SER A 269 1.28 -13.53 -16.97
N PRO A 270 1.16 -14.26 -15.85
CA PRO A 270 1.11 -15.73 -15.86
C PRO A 270 -0.20 -16.29 -16.44
N GLY A 271 -1.28 -15.48 -16.46
CA GLY A 271 -2.60 -15.88 -16.94
C GLY A 271 -2.87 -15.60 -18.43
N VAL A 272 -1.91 -15.04 -19.18
CA VAL A 272 -2.11 -14.58 -20.56
C VAL A 272 -1.27 -15.40 -21.56
N THR A 273 -1.95 -16.06 -22.50
CA THR A 273 -1.32 -16.81 -23.59
C THR A 273 -0.68 -15.88 -24.63
N PRO A 274 0.25 -16.34 -25.48
CA PRO A 274 0.85 -15.53 -26.55
C PRO A 274 -0.19 -14.90 -27.50
N GLU A 275 -1.24 -15.64 -27.86
CA GLU A 275 -2.29 -15.20 -28.79
C GLU A 275 -3.19 -14.14 -28.14
N LEU A 276 -3.48 -14.31 -26.84
CA LEU A 276 -4.22 -13.33 -26.05
C LEU A 276 -3.39 -12.05 -25.84
N ARG A 277 -2.08 -12.18 -25.61
CA ARG A 277 -1.12 -11.07 -25.54
C ARG A 277 -1.09 -10.27 -26.84
N GLU A 278 -1.00 -10.93 -27.99
CA GLU A 278 -1.07 -10.26 -29.29
C GLU A 278 -2.39 -9.50 -29.48
N ARG A 279 -3.53 -10.12 -29.14
CA ARG A 279 -4.86 -9.48 -29.18
C ARG A 279 -4.95 -8.24 -28.28
N LEU A 280 -4.43 -8.32 -27.05
CA LEU A 280 -4.39 -7.21 -26.08
C LEU A 280 -3.50 -6.07 -26.59
N CYS A 281 -2.26 -6.37 -27.01
CA CYS A 281 -1.33 -5.39 -27.57
C CYS A 281 -1.90 -4.70 -28.82
N ALA A 282 -2.48 -5.46 -29.75
CA ALA A 282 -3.12 -4.91 -30.94
C ALA A 282 -4.33 -4.00 -30.60
N ALA A 283 -5.11 -4.36 -29.58
CA ALA A 283 -6.22 -3.53 -29.09
C ALA A 283 -5.71 -2.23 -28.45
N ALA A 284 -4.66 -2.29 -27.63
CA ALA A 284 -4.05 -1.12 -27.01
C ALA A 284 -3.42 -0.15 -28.05
N VAL A 285 -2.80 -0.67 -29.10
CA VAL A 285 -2.30 0.14 -30.22
C VAL A 285 -3.44 0.84 -30.97
N ARG A 286 -4.59 0.16 -31.17
CA ARG A 286 -5.79 0.81 -31.75
C ARG A 286 -6.34 1.91 -30.85
N ALA A 287 -6.44 1.66 -29.55
CA ALA A 287 -6.87 2.64 -28.55
C ALA A 287 -6.03 3.93 -28.60
N ALA A 288 -4.71 3.78 -28.50
CA ALA A 288 -3.78 4.91 -28.52
C ALA A 288 -3.81 5.69 -29.85
N ARG A 289 -3.93 5.00 -31.00
CA ARG A 289 -4.06 5.64 -32.31
C ARG A 289 -5.36 6.42 -32.48
N ALA A 290 -6.48 5.89 -31.97
CA ALA A 290 -7.81 6.50 -32.12
C ALA A 290 -7.91 7.89 -31.48
N ILE A 291 -7.14 8.15 -30.42
CA ILE A 291 -7.15 9.42 -29.67
C ILE A 291 -5.93 10.31 -29.96
N GLY A 292 -5.07 9.94 -30.91
CA GLY A 292 -3.84 10.68 -31.21
C GLY A 292 -2.87 10.75 -30.02
N TYR A 293 -2.69 9.63 -29.31
CA TYR A 293 -1.90 9.57 -28.09
C TYR A 293 -0.39 9.78 -28.35
N VAL A 294 0.31 10.42 -27.41
CA VAL A 294 1.77 10.65 -27.42
C VAL A 294 2.33 10.42 -26.01
N GLY A 295 3.59 10.01 -25.90
CA GLY A 295 4.23 9.69 -24.63
C GLY A 295 3.80 8.33 -24.08
N ALA A 296 4.05 8.09 -22.79
CA ALA A 296 3.70 6.85 -22.12
C ALA A 296 2.23 6.87 -21.67
N GLY A 297 1.54 5.74 -21.81
CA GLY A 297 0.17 5.52 -21.37
C GLY A 297 -0.08 4.07 -21.03
N THR A 298 -1.24 3.74 -20.48
CA THR A 298 -1.59 2.33 -20.22
C THR A 298 -3.07 2.08 -20.48
N VAL A 299 -3.34 1.02 -21.23
CA VAL A 299 -4.69 0.58 -21.58
C VAL A 299 -5.04 -0.60 -20.67
N GLU A 300 -6.00 -0.42 -19.77
CA GLU A 300 -6.41 -1.43 -18.79
C GLU A 300 -7.56 -2.30 -19.34
N PHE A 301 -7.49 -3.60 -19.08
CA PHE A 301 -8.47 -4.59 -19.52
C PHE A 301 -8.88 -5.52 -18.37
N LEU A 302 -10.14 -5.95 -18.41
CA LEU A 302 -10.63 -7.11 -17.68
C LEU A 302 -10.56 -8.34 -18.59
N VAL A 303 -9.95 -9.41 -18.09
CA VAL A 303 -9.70 -10.65 -18.84
C VAL A 303 -10.27 -11.85 -18.08
N ARG A 304 -11.16 -12.62 -18.70
CA ARG A 304 -11.71 -13.88 -18.15
C ARG A 304 -11.79 -14.94 -19.25
N GLY A 305 -10.85 -15.88 -19.24
CA GLY A 305 -10.62 -16.77 -20.39
C GLY A 305 -10.35 -15.94 -21.65
N ASP A 306 -10.99 -16.28 -22.76
CA ASP A 306 -10.89 -15.53 -24.02
C ASP A 306 -11.63 -14.17 -24.04
N ARG A 307 -12.47 -13.88 -23.03
CA ARG A 307 -13.23 -12.63 -22.96
C ARG A 307 -12.33 -11.51 -22.45
N VAL A 308 -12.04 -10.57 -23.35
CA VAL A 308 -11.33 -9.31 -23.08
C VAL A 308 -12.34 -8.17 -23.12
N ALA A 309 -12.24 -7.23 -22.18
CA ALA A 309 -12.94 -5.96 -22.27
C ALA A 309 -12.07 -4.81 -21.73
N PHE A 310 -12.02 -3.71 -22.47
CA PHE A 310 -11.44 -2.44 -22.06
C PHE A 310 -12.14 -1.90 -20.81
N LEU A 311 -11.33 -1.49 -19.82
CA LEU A 311 -11.77 -0.88 -18.59
C LEU A 311 -11.65 0.65 -18.68
N GLU A 312 -10.43 1.14 -18.82
CA GLU A 312 -10.09 2.55 -19.00
C GLU A 312 -8.68 2.69 -19.62
N MET A 313 -8.30 3.91 -20.03
CA MET A 313 -6.94 4.22 -20.46
C MET A 313 -6.38 5.31 -19.54
N ASN A 314 -5.35 4.96 -18.76
CA ASN A 314 -4.65 5.91 -17.91
C ASN A 314 -3.69 6.73 -18.78
N THR A 315 -3.89 8.05 -18.79
CA THR A 315 -3.24 8.97 -19.74
C THR A 315 -1.92 9.53 -19.20
N ARG A 316 -1.11 8.63 -18.64
CA ARG A 316 0.10 8.93 -17.88
C ARG A 316 1.02 7.70 -17.78
N LEU A 317 2.22 7.91 -17.24
CA LEU A 317 3.03 6.80 -16.74
C LEU A 317 2.29 6.10 -15.58
N GLN A 318 2.28 4.76 -15.56
CA GLN A 318 1.76 4.00 -14.42
C GLN A 318 2.76 3.93 -13.27
N VAL A 319 2.29 3.60 -12.07
CA VAL A 319 3.15 3.47 -10.88
C VAL A 319 4.09 2.27 -11.07
N GLU A 320 3.48 1.17 -11.52
CA GLU A 320 3.98 -0.17 -11.84
C GLU A 320 4.75 -0.27 -13.17
N HIS A 321 5.12 0.86 -13.79
CA HIS A 321 5.99 0.87 -14.97
C HIS A 321 7.34 0.12 -14.79
N PRO A 322 7.98 0.03 -13.59
CA PRO A 322 9.28 -0.64 -13.45
C PRO A 322 9.30 -2.12 -13.84
N VAL A 323 8.20 -2.87 -13.73
CA VAL A 323 8.21 -4.29 -14.18
C VAL A 323 8.34 -4.38 -15.70
N THR A 324 7.72 -3.47 -16.45
CA THR A 324 7.89 -3.36 -17.91
C THR A 324 9.31 -2.92 -18.26
N GLU A 325 9.88 -1.96 -17.53
CA GLU A 325 11.26 -1.48 -17.74
C GLU A 325 12.30 -2.61 -17.60
N LEU A 326 12.17 -3.43 -16.56
CA LEU A 326 13.11 -4.53 -16.30
C LEU A 326 12.99 -5.65 -17.33
N VAL A 327 11.78 -5.96 -17.80
CA VAL A 327 11.52 -6.99 -18.83
C VAL A 327 11.99 -6.54 -20.21
N HIS A 328 11.82 -5.27 -20.58
CA HIS A 328 12.21 -4.75 -21.90
C HIS A 328 13.63 -4.14 -21.94
N GLY A 329 14.29 -3.93 -20.79
CA GLY A 329 15.59 -3.26 -20.73
C GLY A 329 15.53 -1.78 -21.13
N LEU A 330 14.43 -1.09 -20.76
CA LEU A 330 14.08 0.25 -21.20
C LEU A 330 13.93 1.21 -20.01
N ASP A 331 14.27 2.49 -20.20
CA ASP A 331 13.84 3.58 -19.30
C ASP A 331 12.67 4.32 -19.96
N LEU A 332 11.46 4.16 -19.42
CA LEU A 332 10.24 4.76 -19.96
C LEU A 332 10.21 6.28 -19.77
N VAL A 333 10.75 6.79 -18.65
CA VAL A 333 10.87 8.24 -18.42
C VAL A 333 11.83 8.85 -19.44
N ARG A 334 12.93 8.16 -19.77
CA ARG A 334 13.86 8.61 -20.82
C ARG A 334 13.13 8.72 -22.16
N ALA A 335 12.38 7.68 -22.52
CA ALA A 335 11.66 7.68 -23.78
C ALA A 335 10.55 8.74 -23.83
N GLN A 336 9.88 9.03 -22.70
CA GLN A 336 8.95 10.17 -22.60
C GLN A 336 9.65 11.51 -22.85
N LEU A 337 10.85 11.73 -22.30
CA LEU A 337 11.62 12.95 -22.54
C LEU A 337 12.07 13.05 -24.00
N GLU A 338 12.64 11.98 -24.56
CA GLU A 338 13.07 11.93 -25.97
C GLU A 338 11.89 12.18 -26.94
N VAL A 339 10.71 11.62 -26.67
CA VAL A 339 9.48 11.90 -27.43
C VAL A 339 9.01 13.35 -27.24
N ALA A 340 9.12 13.93 -26.05
CA ALA A 340 8.72 15.31 -25.78
C ALA A 340 9.66 16.34 -26.46
N GLU A 341 10.93 15.99 -26.66
CA GLU A 341 11.85 16.73 -27.54
C GLU A 341 11.51 16.56 -29.05
N GLY A 342 10.52 15.73 -29.39
CA GLY A 342 10.08 15.45 -30.76
C GLY A 342 10.87 14.35 -31.47
N ARG A 343 11.71 13.58 -30.76
CA ARG A 343 12.45 12.46 -31.37
C ARG A 343 11.50 11.29 -31.68
N PRO A 344 11.60 10.67 -32.87
CA PRO A 344 10.79 9.51 -33.19
C PRO A 344 11.27 8.27 -32.43
N LEU A 345 10.33 7.36 -32.15
CA LEU A 345 10.66 6.03 -31.66
C LEU A 345 11.27 5.18 -32.81
N PRO A 346 12.19 4.25 -32.51
CA PRO A 346 12.55 3.19 -33.45
C PRO A 346 11.30 2.41 -33.94
N PRO A 347 11.32 1.82 -35.15
CA PRO A 347 10.14 1.12 -35.69
C PRO A 347 9.61 -0.03 -34.82
N GLU A 348 10.49 -0.68 -34.06
CA GLU A 348 10.17 -1.85 -33.22
C GLU A 348 10.62 -1.59 -31.78
N PRO A 349 9.82 -2.02 -30.77
CA PRO A 349 10.21 -1.96 -29.36
C PRO A 349 11.29 -3.02 -29.03
N PRO A 350 12.07 -2.83 -27.95
CA PRO A 350 12.94 -3.87 -27.41
C PRO A 350 12.17 -5.16 -27.09
N ALA A 351 12.73 -6.32 -27.43
CA ALA A 351 12.09 -7.61 -27.15
C ALA A 351 12.09 -7.94 -25.64
N PRO A 352 10.98 -8.43 -25.07
CA PRO A 352 10.88 -8.76 -23.64
C PRO A 352 11.76 -9.97 -23.26
N ARG A 353 12.30 -9.96 -22.04
CA ARG A 353 13.12 -11.03 -21.46
C ARG A 353 12.81 -11.22 -19.98
N GLY A 354 12.90 -12.46 -19.49
CA GLY A 354 12.73 -12.79 -18.08
C GLY A 354 11.34 -12.46 -17.54
N HIS A 355 11.28 -12.20 -16.23
CA HIS A 355 10.05 -11.86 -15.49
C HIS A 355 10.38 -10.86 -14.40
N ALA A 356 9.49 -9.89 -14.16
CA ALA A 356 9.60 -8.93 -13.08
C ALA A 356 8.32 -8.92 -12.22
N VAL A 357 8.50 -8.77 -10.91
CA VAL A 357 7.41 -8.64 -9.92
C VAL A 357 7.69 -7.44 -9.03
N GLU A 358 6.71 -6.56 -8.89
CA GLU A 358 6.70 -5.38 -8.01
C GLU A 358 5.75 -5.60 -6.83
N ALA A 359 6.14 -5.07 -5.68
CA ALA A 359 5.29 -4.96 -4.51
C ALA A 359 5.28 -3.52 -4.00
N ARG A 360 4.08 -2.96 -3.80
CA ARG A 360 3.90 -1.63 -3.19
C ARG A 360 3.96 -1.73 -1.68
N LEU A 361 5.05 -1.21 -1.10
CA LEU A 361 5.28 -1.14 0.33
C LEU A 361 4.62 0.12 0.90
N TYR A 362 3.53 -0.07 1.65
CA TYR A 362 2.74 0.97 2.27
C TYR A 362 2.97 1.04 3.78
N ALA A 363 2.92 2.25 4.34
CA ALA A 363 2.69 2.49 5.76
C ALA A 363 1.21 2.29 6.09
N GLU A 364 0.78 1.03 6.10
CA GLU A 364 -0.59 0.58 6.43
C GLU A 364 -0.51 -0.60 7.41
N ASP A 365 -1.52 -0.76 8.27
CA ASP A 365 -1.70 -1.95 9.10
C ASP A 365 -2.49 -3.06 8.38
N ASP A 366 -2.73 -4.19 9.05
CA ASP A 366 -3.49 -5.32 8.48
C ASP A 366 -5.00 -5.05 8.33
N ALA A 367 -5.53 -4.00 8.97
CA ALA A 367 -6.88 -3.45 8.69
C ALA A 367 -6.85 -2.44 7.53
N TYR A 368 -5.66 -2.21 6.97
CA TYR A 368 -5.35 -1.30 5.89
C TYR A 368 -5.62 0.18 6.21
N VAL A 369 -5.42 0.55 7.47
CA VAL A 369 -5.47 1.95 7.93
C VAL A 369 -4.09 2.59 7.71
N PRO A 370 -4.01 3.73 7.00
CA PRO A 370 -2.77 4.48 6.84
C PRO A 370 -2.14 4.89 8.17
N GLN A 371 -0.83 4.67 8.27
CA GLN A 371 -0.02 4.91 9.45
C GLN A 371 0.86 6.14 9.24
N THR A 372 1.16 6.87 10.31
CA THR A 372 1.98 8.09 10.27
C THR A 372 3.06 8.06 11.34
N GLY A 373 4.09 8.90 11.19
CA GLY A 373 5.19 9.01 12.15
C GLY A 373 6.57 8.91 11.51
N VAL A 374 7.59 8.84 12.36
CA VAL A 374 9.01 8.81 11.93
C VAL A 374 9.39 7.39 11.52
N LEU A 375 9.84 7.24 10.28
CA LEU A 375 10.42 6.02 9.75
C LEU A 375 11.89 5.92 10.20
N HIS A 376 12.11 5.54 11.47
CA HIS A 376 13.42 5.46 12.12
C HIS A 376 14.47 4.66 11.33
N ARG A 377 14.06 3.60 10.63
CA ARG A 377 14.91 2.83 9.71
C ARG A 377 14.11 2.41 8.49
N PHE A 378 14.71 2.61 7.32
CA PHE A 378 14.21 2.07 6.04
C PHE A 378 15.39 1.43 5.30
N GLU A 379 15.42 0.12 5.27
CA GLU A 379 16.48 -0.66 4.62
C GLU A 379 15.89 -1.89 3.94
N VAL A 380 15.98 -1.96 2.62
CA VAL A 380 15.57 -3.11 1.80
C VAL A 380 16.80 -3.55 1.01
N THR A 381 17.31 -4.74 1.32
CA THR A 381 18.56 -5.27 0.75
C THR A 381 18.30 -6.47 -0.17
N GLY A 382 19.25 -6.74 -1.07
CA GLY A 382 19.20 -7.87 -2.00
C GLY A 382 19.33 -7.45 -3.46
N ASP A 383 19.20 -8.42 -4.36
CA ASP A 383 19.18 -8.22 -5.80
C ASP A 383 17.78 -7.77 -6.27
N VAL A 384 17.40 -6.56 -5.85
CA VAL A 384 16.12 -5.91 -6.16
C VAL A 384 16.30 -4.41 -6.45
N ARG A 385 15.44 -3.87 -7.32
CA ARG A 385 15.27 -2.42 -7.50
C ARG A 385 14.34 -1.90 -6.41
N VAL A 386 14.68 -0.74 -5.83
CA VAL A 386 13.84 -0.07 -4.83
C VAL A 386 13.64 1.37 -5.26
N ASP A 387 12.42 1.69 -5.69
CA ASP A 387 12.00 3.05 -6.02
C ASP A 387 11.22 3.60 -4.80
N ALA A 388 11.92 4.31 -3.90
CA ALA A 388 11.39 4.77 -2.60
C ALA A 388 11.18 6.29 -2.54
N GLY A 389 10.09 6.74 -1.92
CA GLY A 389 9.82 8.16 -1.65
C GLY A 389 10.41 8.66 -0.32
N VAL A 390 10.95 7.75 0.48
CA VAL A 390 11.42 7.96 1.85
C VAL A 390 12.84 7.41 2.04
N GLU A 391 13.42 7.70 3.20
CA GLU A 391 14.65 7.13 3.75
C GLU A 391 14.56 7.08 5.29
N SER A 392 15.53 6.45 5.95
CA SER A 392 15.66 6.45 7.42
C SER A 392 15.66 7.89 7.97
N GLY A 393 14.74 8.19 8.89
CA GLY A 393 14.51 9.52 9.46
C GLY A 393 13.41 10.33 8.75
N SER A 394 12.84 9.86 7.65
CA SER A 394 11.69 10.52 6.99
C SER A 394 10.43 10.47 7.86
N VAL A 395 9.57 11.47 7.72
CA VAL A 395 8.26 11.52 8.40
C VAL A 395 7.16 11.13 7.40
N VAL A 396 6.39 10.10 7.73
CA VAL A 396 5.17 9.73 6.99
C VAL A 396 4.04 10.64 7.48
N SER A 397 3.61 11.57 6.63
CA SER A 397 2.58 12.58 6.94
C SER A 397 1.16 12.09 6.64
N PRO A 398 0.12 12.58 7.33
CA PRO A 398 -1.29 12.24 7.04
C PRO A 398 -1.86 12.92 5.77
N TYR A 399 -1.12 13.79 5.09
CA TYR A 399 -1.65 14.64 4.02
C TYR A 399 -1.64 14.01 2.63
N TYR A 400 -0.94 12.89 2.47
CA TYR A 400 -0.65 12.26 1.17
C TYR A 400 -0.73 10.74 1.25
N ASP A 401 -0.62 10.09 0.10
CA ASP A 401 -0.56 8.64 -0.03
C ASP A 401 0.54 8.00 0.84
N ALA A 402 0.22 6.82 1.38
CA ALA A 402 1.05 6.11 2.36
C ALA A 402 2.12 5.18 1.73
N MET A 403 2.29 5.16 0.41
CA MET A 403 3.31 4.36 -0.25
C MET A 403 4.70 4.87 0.10
N LEU A 404 5.48 4.00 0.75
CA LEU A 404 6.88 4.27 1.12
C LEU A 404 7.79 4.00 -0.08
N ALA A 405 7.59 2.87 -0.74
CA ALA A 405 8.41 2.42 -1.85
C ALA A 405 7.72 1.37 -2.72
N LYS A 406 8.26 1.20 -3.92
CA LYS A 406 8.04 0.05 -4.79
C LYS A 406 9.28 -0.83 -4.71
N VAL A 407 9.12 -2.10 -4.36
CA VAL A 407 10.21 -3.08 -4.32
C VAL A 407 10.02 -4.04 -5.48
N ILE A 408 10.98 -4.09 -6.40
CA ILE A 408 10.85 -4.80 -7.67
C ILE A 408 11.99 -5.80 -7.84
N ALA A 409 11.64 -7.07 -8.06
CA ALA A 409 12.60 -8.12 -8.37
C ALA A 409 12.50 -8.52 -9.85
N TYR A 410 13.65 -8.81 -10.45
CA TYR A 410 13.76 -9.40 -11.78
C TYR A 410 14.48 -10.76 -11.70
N GLY A 411 14.04 -11.70 -12.54
CA GLY A 411 14.69 -13.00 -12.70
C GLY A 411 14.53 -13.52 -14.13
N ALA A 412 15.30 -14.56 -14.48
CA ALA A 412 15.13 -15.29 -15.73
C ALA A 412 13.80 -16.06 -15.77
N THR A 413 13.17 -16.29 -14.61
CA THR A 413 11.86 -16.93 -14.45
C THR A 413 11.01 -16.22 -13.39
N ARG A 414 9.68 -16.35 -13.47
CA ARG A 414 8.73 -15.88 -12.45
C ARG A 414 9.10 -16.34 -11.04
N ALA A 415 9.41 -17.63 -10.88
CA ALA A 415 9.79 -18.22 -9.60
C ALA A 415 11.07 -17.61 -9.02
N GLU A 416 12.06 -17.26 -9.87
CA GLU A 416 13.27 -16.56 -9.42
C GLU A 416 12.94 -15.15 -8.92
N ALA A 417 12.15 -14.38 -9.68
CA ALA A 417 11.73 -13.03 -9.31
C ALA A 417 10.96 -13.02 -7.97
N ILE A 418 9.95 -13.88 -7.82
CA ILE A 418 9.19 -14.01 -6.56
C ILE A 418 10.10 -14.39 -5.39
N ARG A 419 11.04 -15.34 -5.59
CA ARG A 419 11.99 -15.75 -4.55
C ARG A 419 12.90 -14.60 -4.11
N LYS A 420 13.43 -13.81 -5.04
CA LYS A 420 14.24 -12.61 -4.74
C LYS A 420 13.42 -11.56 -3.98
N LEU A 421 12.21 -11.25 -4.45
CA LEU A 421 11.33 -10.27 -3.81
C LEU A 421 10.95 -10.69 -2.38
N THR A 422 10.58 -11.97 -2.19
CA THR A 422 10.27 -12.55 -0.89
C THR A 422 11.46 -12.48 0.06
N ALA A 423 12.68 -12.77 -0.42
CA ALA A 423 13.89 -12.67 0.41
C ALA A 423 14.19 -11.23 0.82
N ALA A 424 14.11 -10.28 -0.13
CA ALA A 424 14.35 -8.85 0.13
C ALA A 424 13.34 -8.27 1.12
N LEU A 425 12.04 -8.59 0.97
CA LEU A 425 11.00 -8.15 1.90
C LEU A 425 11.12 -8.82 3.27
N ARG A 426 11.53 -10.09 3.36
CA ARG A 426 11.75 -10.77 4.65
C ARG A 426 12.93 -10.18 5.42
N GLY A 427 14.01 -9.82 4.71
CA GLY A 427 15.19 -9.15 5.27
C GLY A 427 15.05 -7.63 5.46
N ALA A 428 13.93 -7.03 5.03
CA ALA A 428 13.73 -5.58 5.11
C ALA A 428 13.55 -5.10 6.56
N ARG A 429 14.35 -4.10 6.94
CA ARG A 429 14.36 -3.46 8.27
C ARG A 429 13.58 -2.16 8.19
N LEU A 430 12.33 -2.21 8.66
CA LEU A 430 11.36 -1.12 8.57
C LEU A 430 10.94 -0.73 9.98
N HIS A 431 11.57 0.29 10.55
CA HIS A 431 11.37 0.70 11.95
C HIS A 431 10.59 2.01 11.98
N GLY A 432 9.51 2.10 12.78
CA GLY A 432 8.65 3.28 12.85
C GLY A 432 7.16 2.94 12.78
N PRO A 433 6.39 3.48 11.80
CA PRO A 433 5.00 3.10 11.53
C PRO A 433 4.84 1.63 11.14
N VAL A 434 3.66 1.06 11.35
CA VAL A 434 3.32 -0.28 10.82
C VAL A 434 3.28 -0.24 9.29
N THR A 435 3.64 -1.36 8.65
CA THR A 435 3.70 -1.47 7.18
C THR A 435 3.03 -2.75 6.69
N ASN A 436 2.53 -2.73 5.46
CA ASN A 436 1.88 -3.87 4.81
C ASN A 436 2.85 -5.03 4.45
N ARG A 437 4.11 -5.00 4.90
CA ARG A 437 5.13 -6.03 4.61
C ARG A 437 4.65 -7.45 4.94
N GLY A 438 3.87 -7.62 6.00
CA GLY A 438 3.26 -8.91 6.37
C GLY A 438 2.28 -9.43 5.31
N LEU A 439 1.39 -8.57 4.82
CA LEU A 439 0.48 -8.84 3.69
C LEU A 439 1.27 -9.22 2.43
N LEU A 440 2.28 -8.43 2.06
CA LEU A 440 3.10 -8.67 0.86
C LEU A 440 3.79 -10.04 0.91
N LEU A 441 4.40 -10.39 2.06
CA LEU A 441 4.99 -11.71 2.25
C LEU A 441 3.95 -12.82 2.16
N ARG A 442 2.75 -12.63 2.74
CA ARG A 442 1.66 -13.62 2.66
C ARG A 442 1.26 -13.88 1.20
N VAL A 443 1.08 -12.84 0.39
CA VAL A 443 0.80 -12.95 -1.06
C VAL A 443 1.90 -13.71 -1.78
N LEU A 444 3.16 -13.30 -1.63
CA LEU A 444 4.27 -13.87 -2.39
C LEU A 444 4.58 -15.34 -2.03
N THR A 445 4.10 -15.81 -0.87
CA THR A 445 4.19 -17.22 -0.45
C THR A 445 2.90 -18.02 -0.63
N ASP A 446 1.81 -17.39 -1.09
CA ASP A 446 0.52 -18.06 -1.24
C ASP A 446 0.54 -19.08 -2.41
N PRO A 447 0.04 -20.32 -2.22
CA PRO A 447 0.05 -21.33 -3.27
C PRO A 447 -0.70 -20.94 -4.56
N ALA A 448 -1.82 -20.22 -4.47
CA ALA A 448 -2.57 -19.77 -5.64
C ALA A 448 -1.82 -18.64 -6.36
N PHE A 449 -1.23 -17.68 -5.62
CA PHE A 449 -0.33 -16.68 -6.24
C PHE A 449 0.87 -17.35 -6.93
N LEU A 450 1.50 -18.35 -6.31
CA LEU A 450 2.63 -19.09 -6.89
C LEU A 450 2.23 -19.89 -8.15
N ALA A 451 1.02 -20.47 -8.16
CA ALA A 451 0.43 -21.11 -9.34
C ALA A 451 0.00 -20.12 -10.44
N GLY A 452 -0.08 -18.81 -10.13
CA GLY A 452 -0.59 -17.78 -11.03
C GLY A 452 -2.13 -17.75 -11.08
N ASP A 453 -2.83 -18.37 -10.14
CA ASP A 453 -4.29 -18.37 -10.03
C ASP A 453 -4.78 -17.10 -9.30
N THR A 454 -4.61 -15.97 -9.98
CA THR A 454 -4.91 -14.62 -9.51
C THR A 454 -6.12 -14.03 -10.25
N HIS A 455 -6.94 -13.27 -9.53
CA HIS A 455 -8.08 -12.52 -10.07
C HIS A 455 -8.35 -11.29 -9.19
N THR A 456 -9.16 -10.36 -9.66
CA THR A 456 -9.43 -9.05 -9.01
C THR A 456 -10.05 -9.09 -7.61
N GLY A 457 -10.49 -10.27 -7.16
CA GLY A 457 -11.04 -10.53 -5.82
C GLY A 457 -10.17 -11.49 -4.99
N PHE A 458 -8.91 -11.73 -5.39
CA PHE A 458 -7.98 -12.64 -4.72
C PHE A 458 -7.79 -12.31 -3.24
N LEU A 459 -7.61 -11.01 -2.91
CA LEU A 459 -7.51 -10.55 -1.52
C LEU A 459 -8.87 -10.44 -0.81
N ASP A 460 -9.96 -10.25 -1.55
CA ASP A 460 -11.32 -10.18 -0.97
C ASP A 460 -11.85 -11.57 -0.58
N ALA A 461 -11.35 -12.64 -1.21
CA ALA A 461 -11.60 -14.03 -0.85
C ALA A 461 -10.86 -14.47 0.42
N TRP A 462 -9.87 -13.70 0.87
CA TRP A 462 -9.20 -13.95 2.13
C TRP A 462 -10.07 -13.51 3.32
N GLY A 463 -10.12 -14.35 4.35
CA GLY A 463 -10.72 -14.00 5.63
C GLY A 463 -9.97 -12.87 6.35
N PRO A 464 -10.39 -12.50 7.57
CA PRO A 464 -9.62 -11.59 8.40
C PRO A 464 -8.17 -12.09 8.54
N PRO A 465 -7.18 -11.18 8.63
CA PRO A 465 -5.78 -11.57 8.78
C PRO A 465 -5.64 -12.51 10.00
N PRO A 466 -4.86 -13.60 9.89
CA PRO A 466 -4.61 -14.46 11.05
C PRO A 466 -3.92 -13.63 12.13
N ALA A 467 -4.22 -13.92 13.40
CA ALA A 467 -3.52 -13.29 14.51
C ALA A 467 -2.00 -13.47 14.33
N PRO A 468 -1.18 -12.43 14.55
CA PRO A 468 0.26 -12.54 14.39
C PRO A 468 0.78 -13.64 15.33
N PRO A 469 1.70 -14.50 14.86
CA PRO A 469 2.29 -15.53 15.72
C PRO A 469 3.03 -14.85 16.89
N PRO A 470 3.12 -15.50 18.07
CA PRO A 470 3.92 -14.98 19.16
C PRO A 470 5.37 -14.77 18.69
N PRO A 471 6.04 -13.70 19.15
CA PRO A 471 7.41 -13.40 18.72
C PRO A 471 8.37 -14.54 19.07
N ASP A 472 9.36 -14.78 18.21
CA ASP A 472 10.41 -15.78 18.45
C ASP A 472 11.05 -15.52 19.83
N GLY A 473 10.91 -16.45 20.77
CA GLY A 473 11.45 -16.31 22.12
C GLY A 473 12.97 -16.05 22.15
N THR A 474 13.69 -16.43 21.08
CA THR A 474 15.11 -16.12 20.88
C THR A 474 15.32 -14.63 20.60
N ALA A 475 14.43 -13.99 19.81
CA ALA A 475 14.44 -12.56 19.57
C ALA A 475 13.97 -11.74 20.79
N VAL A 476 12.99 -12.24 21.56
CA VAL A 476 12.57 -11.63 22.84
C VAL A 476 13.70 -11.69 23.87
N LEU A 477 14.43 -12.81 23.93
CA LEU A 477 15.64 -12.95 24.75
C LEU A 477 16.76 -12.02 24.28
N ALA A 478 16.95 -11.85 22.97
CA ALA A 478 17.90 -10.89 22.42
C ALA A 478 17.58 -9.45 22.85
N ALA A 479 16.31 -9.01 22.75
CA ALA A 479 15.88 -7.71 23.27
C ALA A 479 16.13 -7.57 24.79
N ALA A 480 15.81 -8.60 25.58
CA ALA A 480 16.03 -8.60 27.02
C ALA A 480 17.52 -8.41 27.39
N LEU A 481 18.41 -9.11 26.67
CA LEU A 481 19.86 -9.02 26.86
C LEU A 481 20.44 -7.69 26.36
N ALA A 482 19.97 -7.17 25.22
CA ALA A 482 20.35 -5.87 24.69
C ALA A 482 19.97 -4.73 25.66
N LEU A 483 18.74 -4.72 26.17
CA LEU A 483 18.31 -3.77 27.21
C LEU A 483 19.11 -3.93 28.50
N ALA A 484 19.45 -5.16 28.90
CA ALA A 484 20.31 -5.40 30.07
C ALA A 484 21.74 -4.85 29.85
N ALA A 485 22.30 -4.99 28.64
CA ALA A 485 23.59 -4.43 28.24
C ALA A 485 23.55 -2.89 28.17
N ALA A 486 22.48 -2.31 27.65
CA ALA A 486 22.26 -0.86 27.60
C ALA A 486 22.27 -0.25 29.02
N ASN A 487 21.44 -0.81 29.91
CA ASN A 487 21.39 -0.43 31.33
C ASN A 487 22.73 -0.62 32.05
N ARG A 488 23.52 -1.63 31.65
CA ARG A 488 24.85 -1.90 32.20
C ARG A 488 25.90 -0.89 31.72
N ARG A 489 25.77 -0.40 30.48
CA ARG A 489 26.62 0.63 29.85
C ARG A 489 26.32 2.03 30.39
N SER A 490 25.05 2.35 30.67
CA SER A 490 24.62 3.63 31.27
C SER A 490 24.73 3.71 32.79
N ALA A 491 25.06 2.60 33.48
CA ALA A 491 25.14 2.54 34.93
C ALA A 491 26.12 3.58 35.51
N THR A 492 25.62 4.50 36.34
CA THR A 492 26.43 5.54 36.98
C THR A 492 27.31 4.99 38.10
N VAL A 493 26.81 3.98 38.83
CA VAL A 493 27.43 3.33 40.01
C VAL A 493 27.79 1.86 39.75
N LEU A 494 28.67 1.30 40.58
CA LEU A 494 29.09 -0.12 40.54
C LEU A 494 29.57 -0.58 39.14
N ARG A 495 30.27 0.30 38.41
CA ARG A 495 30.60 0.15 36.97
C ARG A 495 31.39 -1.09 36.59
N SER A 496 32.12 -1.70 37.53
CA SER A 496 32.89 -2.93 37.35
C SER A 496 32.10 -4.23 37.56
N LEU A 497 30.92 -4.20 38.20
CA LEU A 497 30.15 -5.42 38.46
C LEU A 497 29.37 -5.89 37.22
N PRO A 498 29.20 -7.21 37.00
CA PRO A 498 28.30 -7.73 35.98
C PRO A 498 26.85 -7.25 36.17
N GLY A 499 26.11 -7.12 35.07
CA GLY A 499 24.71 -6.73 35.11
C GLY A 499 23.87 -7.74 35.90
N GLY A 500 23.15 -7.29 36.94
CA GLY A 500 22.28 -8.13 37.77
C GLY A 500 22.97 -8.94 38.87
N TRP A 501 24.27 -8.74 39.11
CA TRP A 501 24.99 -9.38 40.21
C TRP A 501 24.31 -9.14 41.58
N ARG A 502 24.25 -10.18 42.42
CA ARG A 502 23.70 -10.16 43.79
C ARG A 502 24.46 -11.12 44.68
N ASN A 503 24.63 -10.76 45.96
CA ASN A 503 25.18 -11.65 47.00
C ASN A 503 24.36 -12.95 47.16
N VAL A 504 23.04 -12.86 47.02
CA VAL A 504 22.11 -14.00 47.07
C VAL A 504 21.14 -13.89 45.89
N ARG A 505 21.04 -14.94 45.08
CA ARG A 505 20.07 -15.04 43.99
C ARG A 505 18.71 -15.48 44.57
N SER A 506 17.76 -14.55 44.65
CA SER A 506 16.43 -14.81 45.23
C SER A 506 15.30 -14.98 44.21
N GLN A 507 15.50 -14.58 42.96
CA GLN A 507 14.51 -14.62 41.89
C GLN A 507 15.20 -14.55 40.52
N PRO A 508 14.67 -15.20 39.47
CA PRO A 508 15.12 -15.01 38.09
C PRO A 508 15.00 -13.55 37.62
N ARG A 509 15.79 -13.17 36.62
CA ARG A 509 15.60 -11.90 35.90
C ARG A 509 14.76 -12.15 34.66
N VAL A 510 13.62 -11.48 34.61
CA VAL A 510 12.68 -11.49 33.49
C VAL A 510 12.59 -10.09 32.92
N ALA A 511 12.63 -9.96 31.60
CA ALA A 511 12.18 -8.76 30.89
C ALA A 511 10.75 -9.01 30.42
N ARG A 512 9.87 -8.02 30.60
CA ARG A 512 8.49 -8.08 30.15
C ARG A 512 8.27 -7.04 29.06
N PHE A 513 7.57 -7.45 28.03
CA PHE A 513 7.09 -6.63 26.94
C PHE A 513 5.57 -6.81 26.85
N ALA A 514 4.86 -5.93 26.13
CA ALA A 514 3.41 -6.10 25.95
C ALA A 514 3.07 -7.38 25.16
N GLU A 515 4.01 -7.83 24.33
CA GLU A 515 3.86 -8.92 23.37
C GLU A 515 4.37 -10.27 23.90
N ALA A 516 5.32 -10.27 24.86
CA ALA A 516 5.95 -11.47 25.43
C ALA A 516 6.77 -11.18 26.71
N GLU A 517 7.22 -12.21 27.42
CA GLU A 517 8.27 -12.10 28.44
C GLU A 517 9.42 -13.08 28.20
N ALA A 518 10.62 -12.71 28.64
CA ALA A 518 11.83 -13.55 28.53
C ALA A 518 12.63 -13.56 29.84
N GLY A 519 12.87 -14.76 30.37
CA GLY A 519 13.86 -15.01 31.42
C GLY A 519 15.27 -15.01 30.82
N TYR A 520 16.21 -14.29 31.44
CA TYR A 520 17.57 -14.10 30.91
C TYR A 520 18.69 -14.21 31.97
N ASP A 521 18.33 -14.49 33.23
CA ASP A 521 19.28 -14.89 34.29
C ASP A 521 18.53 -15.72 35.36
N PRO A 522 18.66 -17.06 35.40
CA PRO A 522 19.42 -17.88 34.45
C PRO A 522 18.88 -17.77 33.01
N LEU A 523 19.74 -18.08 32.04
CA LEU A 523 19.32 -18.26 30.65
C LEU A 523 18.43 -19.51 30.52
N PRO A 524 17.57 -19.59 29.49
CA PRO A 524 16.86 -20.83 29.18
C PRO A 524 17.82 -21.98 28.87
N ASP A 525 17.41 -23.21 29.18
CA ASP A 525 18.20 -24.41 28.91
C ASP A 525 18.56 -24.53 27.41
N GLY A 526 19.78 -24.98 27.13
CA GLY A 526 20.31 -25.09 25.76
C GLY A 526 20.74 -23.77 25.10
N VAL A 527 20.58 -22.61 25.76
CA VAL A 527 20.97 -21.30 25.22
C VAL A 527 22.28 -20.79 25.81
N VAL A 528 23.21 -20.40 24.94
CA VAL A 528 24.49 -19.76 25.27
C VAL A 528 24.53 -18.36 24.67
N VAL A 529 24.91 -17.36 25.46
CA VAL A 529 25.18 -16.00 24.98
C VAL A 529 26.62 -15.95 24.46
N VAL A 530 26.77 -15.76 23.15
CA VAL A 530 28.07 -15.61 22.48
C VAL A 530 28.53 -14.15 22.54
N ALA A 531 27.60 -13.21 22.35
CA ALA A 531 27.81 -11.78 22.55
C ALA A 531 26.50 -11.11 22.96
N ALA A 532 26.56 -10.08 23.81
CA ALA A 532 25.40 -9.27 24.19
C ALA A 532 25.80 -7.80 24.35
N GLU A 533 25.55 -7.02 23.32
CA GLU A 533 25.72 -5.56 23.26
C GLU A 533 24.35 -4.89 23.10
N PRO A 534 24.20 -3.59 23.42
CA PRO A 534 22.92 -2.88 23.30
C PRO A 534 22.36 -2.87 21.87
N GLU A 535 23.24 -2.83 20.88
CA GLU A 535 22.87 -2.73 19.47
C GLU A 535 22.89 -4.10 18.74
N ARG A 536 23.47 -5.14 19.35
CA ARG A 536 23.62 -6.47 18.73
C ARG A 536 23.79 -7.59 19.76
N VAL A 537 23.05 -8.68 19.58
CA VAL A 537 23.14 -9.89 20.42
C VAL A 537 23.38 -11.11 19.53
N VAL A 538 24.26 -12.01 19.96
CA VAL A 538 24.53 -13.28 19.29
C VAL A 538 24.26 -14.41 20.27
N LEU A 539 23.28 -15.24 19.93
CA LEU A 539 22.83 -16.37 20.74
C LEU A 539 23.15 -17.66 20.01
N GLU A 540 23.58 -18.68 20.74
CA GLU A 540 23.70 -20.04 20.26
C GLU A 540 22.69 -20.90 21.01
N ARG A 541 21.88 -21.65 20.27
CA ARG A 541 20.88 -22.56 20.82
C ARG A 541 20.96 -23.88 20.09
N ASP A 542 21.09 -24.97 20.83
CA ASP A 542 21.16 -26.33 20.27
C ASP A 542 22.24 -26.48 19.17
N GLY A 543 23.36 -25.77 19.33
CA GLY A 543 24.48 -25.70 18.37
C GLY A 543 24.30 -24.73 17.19
N VAL A 544 23.13 -24.10 17.04
CA VAL A 544 22.84 -23.13 15.97
C VAL A 544 23.04 -21.71 16.47
N ARG A 545 23.91 -20.94 15.81
CA ARG A 545 24.23 -19.56 16.17
C ARG A 545 23.43 -18.57 15.34
N ARG A 546 22.67 -17.69 16.01
CA ARG A 546 21.87 -16.60 15.42
C ARG A 546 22.38 -15.25 15.87
N SER A 547 22.40 -14.28 14.96
CA SER A 547 22.66 -12.86 15.27
C SER A 547 21.34 -12.10 15.21
N PHE A 548 21.19 -11.15 16.14
CA PHE A 548 20.07 -10.22 16.21
C PHE A 548 20.64 -8.81 16.32
N ASP A 549 20.24 -7.93 15.41
CA ASP A 549 20.52 -6.50 15.54
C ASP A 549 19.34 -5.86 16.29
N VAL A 550 19.63 -4.99 17.25
CA VAL A 550 18.63 -4.41 18.16
C VAL A 550 18.71 -2.90 18.09
N ALA A 551 17.55 -2.25 17.96
CA ALA A 551 17.43 -0.79 17.98
C ALA A 551 16.34 -0.36 18.97
N VAL A 552 16.62 0.69 19.74
CA VAL A 552 15.66 1.29 20.67
C VAL A 552 15.55 2.77 20.32
N TYR A 553 14.32 3.25 20.11
CA TYR A 553 14.06 4.64 19.72
C TYR A 553 13.40 5.44 20.84
N GLY A 554 13.21 6.74 20.61
CA GLY A 554 12.67 7.68 21.62
C GLY A 554 11.21 7.41 22.03
N ASP A 555 10.50 6.55 21.30
CA ASP A 555 9.17 6.05 21.67
C ASP A 555 9.23 4.87 22.67
N GLY A 556 10.42 4.42 23.04
CA GLY A 556 10.66 3.32 23.97
C GLY A 556 10.50 1.92 23.37
N ARG A 557 10.09 1.79 22.10
CA ARG A 557 9.93 0.47 21.45
C ARG A 557 11.29 -0.11 21.07
N VAL A 558 11.39 -1.43 21.17
CA VAL A 558 12.58 -2.21 20.85
C VAL A 558 12.32 -2.98 19.56
N HIS A 559 13.07 -2.64 18.53
CA HIS A 559 13.08 -3.34 17.25
C HIS A 559 14.19 -4.38 17.25
N VAL A 560 13.87 -5.61 16.84
CA VAL A 560 14.82 -6.73 16.74
C VAL A 560 14.77 -7.29 15.32
N ASP A 561 15.88 -7.20 14.59
CA ASP A 561 16.07 -7.82 13.28
C ASP A 561 16.87 -9.11 13.41
N GLY A 562 16.40 -10.21 12.82
CA GLY A 562 17.10 -11.49 12.77
C GLY A 562 16.70 -12.37 11.59
N GLU A 563 17.21 -13.60 11.55
CA GLU A 563 16.89 -14.60 10.50
C GLU A 563 15.39 -14.87 10.38
N SER A 564 14.68 -14.94 11.52
CA SER A 564 13.24 -15.14 11.61
C SER A 564 12.40 -13.90 11.21
N GLY A 565 13.05 -12.79 10.83
CA GLY A 565 12.43 -11.54 10.41
C GLY A 565 12.61 -10.41 11.43
N HIS A 566 11.64 -9.52 11.49
CA HIS A 566 11.65 -8.33 12.35
C HIS A 566 10.54 -8.40 13.38
N VAL A 567 10.86 -8.11 14.64
CA VAL A 567 9.93 -8.05 15.78
C VAL A 567 9.99 -6.66 16.42
N VAL A 568 8.82 -6.12 16.77
CA VAL A 568 8.70 -4.94 17.64
C VAL A 568 8.24 -5.40 19.02
N LEU A 569 8.89 -4.91 20.06
CA LEU A 569 8.58 -5.21 21.46
C LEU A 569 8.44 -3.92 22.26
N THR A 570 7.40 -3.84 23.09
CA THR A 570 7.08 -2.66 23.91
C THR A 570 7.42 -2.95 25.37
N PRO A 571 8.56 -2.45 25.90
CA PRO A 571 9.01 -2.80 27.25
C PRO A 571 8.02 -2.34 28.32
N LEU A 572 7.61 -3.25 29.20
CA LEU A 572 6.77 -2.93 30.34
C LEU A 572 7.65 -2.50 31.54
N PRO A 573 7.33 -1.38 32.22
CA PRO A 573 8.11 -0.93 33.36
C PRO A 573 8.04 -1.95 34.49
N ARG A 574 9.20 -2.29 35.07
CA ARG A 574 9.29 -3.23 36.20
C ARG A 574 8.55 -2.72 37.45
N LEU A 575 8.55 -1.40 37.62
CA LEU A 575 7.81 -0.68 38.64
C LEU A 575 6.92 0.30 37.86
N PRO A 576 5.70 -0.07 37.46
CA PRO A 576 4.77 0.88 36.87
C PRO A 576 4.42 1.95 37.90
N GLU A 577 4.26 3.19 37.43
CA GLU A 577 3.68 4.24 38.27
C GLU A 577 2.27 3.83 38.73
N PRO A 578 1.84 4.20 39.94
CA PRO A 578 0.49 3.93 40.41
C PRO A 578 -0.53 4.65 39.50
N VAL A 579 -1.14 3.90 38.58
CA VAL A 579 -2.29 4.39 37.82
C VAL A 579 -3.40 4.67 38.83
N GLU A 580 -3.92 5.89 38.86
CA GLU A 580 -5.14 6.19 39.61
C GLU A 580 -6.22 5.21 39.15
N ARG A 581 -6.66 4.33 40.06
CA ARG A 581 -7.73 3.39 39.77
C ARG A 581 -9.01 4.18 39.61
N VAL A 582 -9.36 4.48 38.36
CA VAL A 582 -10.68 4.95 37.99
C VAL A 582 -11.71 4.02 38.64
N ALA A 583 -12.65 4.57 39.40
CA ALA A 583 -13.56 3.77 40.22
C ALA A 583 -14.32 2.75 39.34
N PRO A 584 -14.53 1.50 39.80
CA PRO A 584 -15.28 0.51 39.02
C PRO A 584 -16.63 1.08 38.56
N GLY A 585 -16.90 1.04 37.25
CA GLY A 585 -18.08 1.65 36.64
C GLY A 585 -17.89 3.06 36.07
N SER A 586 -16.69 3.63 36.16
CA SER A 586 -16.37 4.93 35.55
C SER A 586 -16.25 4.88 34.03
N LEU A 587 -16.81 5.88 33.35
CA LEU A 587 -16.76 6.07 31.90
C LEU A 587 -15.79 7.23 31.57
N PRO A 588 -14.54 6.93 31.17
CA PRO A 588 -13.61 7.95 30.68
C PRO A 588 -13.97 8.42 29.27
N ALA A 589 -13.57 9.65 28.93
CA ALA A 589 -13.66 10.16 27.56
C ALA A 589 -12.78 9.32 26.62
N PRO A 590 -13.32 8.73 25.54
CA PRO A 590 -12.54 7.92 24.59
C PRO A 590 -11.60 8.77 23.73
N MET A 591 -11.83 10.08 23.66
CA MET A 591 -11.09 11.06 22.87
C MET A 591 -11.29 12.47 23.45
N PRO A 592 -10.40 13.44 23.16
CA PRO A 592 -10.63 14.83 23.54
C PRO A 592 -11.81 15.43 22.76
N GLY A 593 -12.62 16.27 23.40
CA GLY A 593 -13.80 16.87 22.78
C GLY A 593 -14.60 17.78 23.72
N THR A 594 -15.71 18.32 23.22
CA THR A 594 -16.63 19.17 23.99
C THR A 594 -17.90 18.40 24.32
N VAL A 595 -18.37 18.44 25.57
CA VAL A 595 -19.63 17.79 25.96
C VAL A 595 -20.83 18.52 25.33
N LEU A 596 -21.43 17.95 24.29
CA LEU A 596 -22.52 18.57 23.53
C LEU A 596 -23.86 18.48 24.27
N ARG A 597 -24.11 17.33 24.90
CA ARG A 597 -25.27 17.07 25.78
C ARG A 597 -24.99 15.88 26.70
N VAL A 598 -25.57 15.92 27.90
CA VAL A 598 -25.61 14.82 28.86
C VAL A 598 -27.04 14.27 28.84
N GLU A 599 -27.20 12.96 28.70
CA GLU A 599 -28.50 12.31 28.45
C GLU A 599 -29.08 11.65 29.71
N VAL A 600 -28.37 11.70 30.84
CA VAL A 600 -28.72 11.06 32.13
C VAL A 600 -28.37 11.94 33.33
N ALA A 601 -29.03 11.70 34.47
CA ALA A 601 -28.78 12.35 35.76
C ALA A 601 -28.35 11.34 36.84
N PRO A 602 -27.67 11.79 37.92
CA PRO A 602 -27.41 10.95 39.10
C PRO A 602 -28.71 10.36 39.67
N GLY A 603 -28.72 9.04 39.88
CA GLY A 603 -29.88 8.25 40.29
C GLY A 603 -30.60 7.52 39.16
N ASP A 604 -30.34 7.87 37.89
CA ASP A 604 -31.01 7.22 36.74
C ASP A 604 -30.56 5.75 36.57
N ARG A 605 -31.50 4.89 36.20
CA ARG A 605 -31.21 3.54 35.73
C ARG A 605 -30.90 3.57 34.24
N VAL A 606 -29.78 2.95 33.86
CA VAL A 606 -29.31 2.84 32.48
C VAL A 606 -29.15 1.37 32.10
N SER A 607 -29.49 1.03 30.86
CA SER A 607 -29.24 -0.31 30.29
C SER A 607 -27.95 -0.36 29.47
N GLY A 608 -27.36 -1.55 29.34
CA GLY A 608 -26.23 -1.78 28.44
C GLY A 608 -26.51 -1.31 27.01
N GLY A 609 -25.62 -0.50 26.45
CA GLY A 609 -25.75 0.15 25.15
C GLY A 609 -26.52 1.47 25.14
N GLN A 610 -27.17 1.88 26.25
CA GLN A 610 -27.86 3.17 26.34
C GLN A 610 -26.87 4.34 26.28
N ALA A 611 -27.21 5.39 25.54
CA ALA A 611 -26.40 6.60 25.48
C ALA A 611 -26.46 7.36 26.82
N VAL A 612 -25.29 7.73 27.34
CA VAL A 612 -25.09 8.42 28.62
C VAL A 612 -24.83 9.91 28.38
N LEU A 613 -24.04 10.23 27.35
CA LEU A 613 -23.77 11.60 26.88
C LEU A 613 -23.25 11.58 25.44
N VAL A 614 -23.14 12.77 24.85
CA VAL A 614 -22.56 12.97 23.51
C VAL A 614 -21.45 14.01 23.57
N LEU A 615 -20.28 13.64 23.03
CA LEU A 615 -19.15 14.52 22.79
C LEU A 615 -19.18 15.04 21.35
N GLU A 616 -18.73 16.27 21.14
CA GLU A 616 -18.35 16.79 19.83
C GLU A 616 -16.83 16.78 19.72
N ALA A 617 -16.31 16.06 18.73
CA ALA A 617 -14.89 16.02 18.39
C ALA A 617 -14.73 15.99 16.87
N MET A 618 -13.74 16.69 16.32
CA MET A 618 -13.49 16.74 14.87
C MET A 618 -14.73 17.11 13.99
N LYS A 619 -15.66 17.92 14.54
CA LYS A 619 -16.98 18.26 13.95
C LYS A 619 -17.97 17.09 13.81
N MET A 620 -17.79 16.02 14.57
CA MET A 620 -18.66 14.85 14.60
C MET A 620 -19.23 14.61 16.02
N GLU A 621 -20.46 14.10 16.10
CA GLU A 621 -21.04 13.61 17.34
C GLU A 621 -20.54 12.19 17.68
N HIS A 622 -19.93 12.04 18.85
CA HIS A 622 -19.49 10.76 19.40
C HIS A 622 -20.32 10.43 20.65
N ARG A 623 -21.13 9.37 20.58
CA ARG A 623 -21.97 8.92 21.71
C ARG A 623 -21.15 8.05 22.66
N VAL A 624 -21.18 8.38 23.94
CA VAL A 624 -20.64 7.53 25.02
C VAL A 624 -21.80 6.73 25.60
N THR A 625 -21.68 5.41 25.63
CA THR A 625 -22.75 4.49 26.04
C THR A 625 -22.40 3.76 27.34
N ALA A 626 -23.42 3.32 28.08
CA ALA A 626 -23.26 2.46 29.24
C ALA A 626 -22.81 1.04 28.79
N PRO A 627 -21.77 0.45 29.40
CA PRO A 627 -21.27 -0.87 29.00
C PRO A 627 -22.12 -2.03 29.51
N ALA A 628 -22.92 -1.80 30.56
CA ALA A 628 -23.82 -2.77 31.19
C ALA A 628 -24.95 -2.05 31.93
N ASP A 629 -25.94 -2.81 32.41
CA ASP A 629 -27.04 -2.30 33.22
C ASP A 629 -26.53 -1.77 34.58
N GLY A 630 -27.03 -0.61 35.01
CA GLY A 630 -26.61 0.01 36.27
C GLY A 630 -27.41 1.25 36.68
N VAL A 631 -26.93 1.91 37.74
CA VAL A 631 -27.46 3.17 38.25
C VAL A 631 -26.36 4.22 38.15
N VAL A 632 -26.64 5.36 37.52
CA VAL A 632 -25.71 6.49 37.45
C VAL A 632 -25.48 7.01 38.88
N SER A 633 -24.27 6.86 39.41
CA SER A 633 -23.94 7.36 40.75
C SER A 633 -23.53 8.83 40.71
N GLU A 634 -22.71 9.21 39.74
CA GLU A 634 -22.19 10.58 39.59
C GLU A 634 -22.07 10.96 38.11
N VAL A 635 -22.36 12.24 37.81
CA VAL A 635 -22.08 12.88 36.53
C VAL A 635 -21.08 13.99 36.82
N LEU A 636 -19.87 13.90 36.26
CA LEU A 636 -18.72 14.74 36.61
C LEU A 636 -18.46 15.87 35.59
N VAL A 637 -19.30 15.97 34.56
CA VAL A 637 -19.17 16.93 33.46
C VAL A 637 -20.50 17.58 33.10
N GLU A 638 -20.42 18.82 32.62
CA GLU A 638 -21.56 19.63 32.21
C GLU A 638 -21.49 19.96 30.72
N LYS A 639 -22.64 20.30 30.13
CA LYS A 639 -22.72 20.72 28.72
C LYS A 639 -21.83 21.94 28.46
N GLY A 640 -21.07 21.90 27.37
CA GLY A 640 -20.12 22.93 26.94
C GLY A 640 -18.73 22.79 27.56
N ARG A 641 -18.51 21.87 28.51
CA ARG A 641 -17.18 21.59 29.06
C ARG A 641 -16.32 20.86 28.02
N GLN A 642 -15.11 21.37 27.79
CA GLN A 642 -14.07 20.66 27.06
C GLN A 642 -13.39 19.62 27.97
N VAL A 643 -13.15 18.43 27.45
CA VAL A 643 -12.57 17.28 28.17
C VAL A 643 -11.44 16.65 27.35
N GLU A 644 -10.41 16.18 28.04
CA GLU A 644 -9.30 15.43 27.44
C GLU A 644 -9.57 13.92 27.46
N ALA A 645 -8.91 13.15 26.58
CA ALA A 645 -8.99 11.69 26.60
C ALA A 645 -8.62 11.14 27.99
N GLY A 646 -9.38 10.16 28.48
CA GLY A 646 -9.21 9.60 29.83
C GLY A 646 -9.95 10.36 30.94
N THR A 647 -10.45 11.59 30.71
CA THR A 647 -11.23 12.34 31.72
C THR A 647 -12.49 11.57 32.10
N VAL A 648 -12.73 11.29 33.38
CA VAL A 648 -13.95 10.61 33.83
C VAL A 648 -15.16 11.50 33.62
N LEU A 649 -16.17 10.99 32.91
CA LEU A 649 -17.37 11.74 32.56
C LEU A 649 -18.55 11.39 33.47
N VAL A 650 -18.79 10.09 33.67
CA VAL A 650 -19.93 9.55 34.44
C VAL A 650 -19.46 8.29 35.16
N VAL A 651 -19.99 8.02 36.36
CA VAL A 651 -19.78 6.77 37.10
C VAL A 651 -21.11 6.04 37.20
N ILE A 652 -21.12 4.75 36.87
CA ILE A 652 -22.29 3.85 36.91
C ILE A 652 -22.02 2.75 37.93
N ALA A 653 -22.78 2.73 39.02
CA ALA A 653 -22.77 1.64 39.98
C ALA A 653 -23.60 0.45 39.47
N PRO A 654 -23.22 -0.81 39.80
CA PRO A 654 -24.09 -1.96 39.55
C PRO A 654 -25.43 -1.81 40.32
N PRO A 655 -26.54 -2.37 39.80
CA PRO A 655 -27.83 -2.23 40.45
C PRO A 655 -27.82 -2.97 41.79
N ALA A 656 -28.27 -2.31 42.86
CA ALA A 656 -28.34 -2.91 44.19
C ALA A 656 -29.31 -4.11 44.18
N GLU A 657 -28.82 -5.26 44.65
CA GLU A 657 -29.65 -6.47 44.82
C GLU A 657 -30.79 -6.20 45.80
N SER A 658 -32.03 -6.28 45.30
CA SER A 658 -33.21 -6.21 46.16
C SER A 658 -33.32 -7.49 46.97
N GLN A 659 -33.10 -7.42 48.29
CA GLN A 659 -33.40 -8.52 49.21
C GLN A 659 -34.92 -8.80 49.19
N ALA A 660 -35.32 -9.80 48.41
CA ALA A 660 -36.70 -10.26 48.36
C ALA A 660 -37.03 -11.00 49.67
N SER A 661 -38.05 -10.50 50.38
CA SER A 661 -38.54 -11.07 51.63
C SER A 661 -39.24 -12.43 51.40
N GLY A 662 -38.49 -13.52 51.51
CA GLY A 662 -39.02 -14.89 51.55
C GLY A 662 -39.32 -15.34 52.98
N GLY A 663 -40.56 -15.18 53.45
CA GLY A 663 -40.99 -15.75 54.73
C GLY A 663 -41.32 -17.24 54.59
N GLY A 664 -40.65 -18.12 55.36
CA GLY A 664 -40.85 -19.57 55.25
C GLY A 664 -40.23 -20.39 56.38
N SER A 665 -40.99 -20.56 57.47
CA SER A 665 -40.81 -21.46 58.63
C SER A 665 -39.55 -21.29 59.53
N ARG A 666 -39.82 -21.16 60.84
CA ARG A 666 -38.84 -21.36 61.92
C ARG A 666 -39.07 -22.74 62.56
N GLY A 667 -37.98 -23.47 62.74
CA GLY A 667 -37.90 -24.69 63.56
C GLY A 667 -36.57 -25.38 63.28
N GLY A 668 -35.55 -25.41 64.15
CA GLY A 668 -35.46 -24.90 65.52
C GLY A 668 -35.01 -26.01 66.47
N ARG A 669 -33.69 -26.08 66.73
CA ARG A 669 -33.01 -26.46 67.99
C ARG A 669 -31.52 -26.75 67.76
N ASP A 670 -30.70 -26.10 68.58
CA ASP A 670 -29.58 -26.62 69.38
C ASP A 670 -28.47 -27.49 68.74
N GLY A 671 -27.19 -27.14 69.01
CA GLY A 671 -26.11 -28.13 68.95
C GLY A 671 -24.71 -27.68 68.49
N CYS A 672 -24.07 -26.73 69.17
CA CYS A 672 -22.61 -26.82 69.39
C CYS A 672 -22.39 -27.75 70.61
N PRO A 673 -21.26 -28.51 70.74
CA PRO A 673 -19.91 -27.95 70.56
C PRO A 673 -18.80 -28.89 70.02
N GLY A 674 -17.69 -28.27 69.60
CA GLY A 674 -16.38 -28.51 70.22
C GLY A 674 -15.49 -29.67 69.77
N GLY A 675 -14.35 -29.31 69.14
CA GLY A 675 -13.02 -29.80 69.54
C GLY A 675 -12.51 -31.14 68.99
N GLY A 676 -11.22 -31.17 68.63
CA GLY A 676 -10.49 -32.40 68.29
C GLY A 676 -9.33 -32.15 67.34
N GLY A 677 -8.11 -32.48 67.76
CA GLY A 677 -6.88 -32.33 66.96
C GLY A 677 -6.63 -33.50 65.98
N PRO A 678 -5.48 -33.48 65.27
CA PRO A 678 -5.19 -34.37 64.14
C PRO A 678 -4.55 -35.71 64.54
N PRO A 679 -4.49 -36.65 63.59
CA PRO A 679 -3.22 -37.32 63.24
C PRO A 679 -3.01 -37.39 61.71
N GLY A 680 -1.85 -37.72 61.16
CA GLY A 680 -0.60 -38.17 61.82
C GLY A 680 -0.12 -39.53 61.31
N ALA A 681 0.57 -39.51 60.15
CA ALA A 681 1.61 -40.45 59.66
C ALA A 681 1.40 -41.98 59.58
N LEU A 682 1.78 -42.54 58.42
CA LEU A 682 2.55 -43.80 58.17
C LEU A 682 2.11 -45.13 58.83
N ASP A 683 1.94 -46.21 58.04
CA ASP A 683 3.00 -47.24 57.91
C ASP A 683 2.83 -48.25 56.73
N THR A 684 3.96 -48.87 56.34
CA THR A 684 4.24 -50.16 55.64
C THR A 684 3.24 -50.89 54.72
N GLY A 685 3.78 -51.58 53.69
CA GLY A 685 3.33 -52.96 53.40
C GLY A 685 3.48 -53.51 51.97
N THR A 686 4.64 -54.04 51.62
CA THR A 686 4.97 -54.86 50.42
C THR A 686 3.99 -56.00 50.05
N GLY A 687 3.81 -56.28 48.75
CA GLY A 687 3.30 -57.58 48.26
C GLY A 687 3.03 -57.68 46.74
N ALA A 688 3.62 -58.66 46.06
CA ALA A 688 3.36 -59.07 44.67
C ALA A 688 3.73 -60.57 44.51
N PRO A 689 3.48 -61.22 43.35
CA PRO A 689 2.22 -61.45 42.63
C PRO A 689 1.84 -62.95 42.62
N PRO A 690 0.68 -63.35 42.02
CA PRO A 690 0.66 -64.28 40.86
C PRO A 690 -0.57 -64.09 39.90
N GLU A 691 -0.81 -64.78 38.77
CA GLU A 691 -0.03 -65.48 37.71
C GLU A 691 -0.95 -65.78 36.49
N GLY A 692 -0.40 -66.14 35.31
CA GLY A 692 -1.08 -66.88 34.23
C GLY A 692 -1.61 -66.07 33.02
N GLY A 693 -1.36 -66.44 31.76
CA GLY A 693 -0.50 -67.52 31.22
C GLY A 693 -0.57 -67.62 29.66
N ALA A 694 0.46 -68.25 29.05
CA ALA A 694 0.59 -68.94 27.73
C ALA A 694 -0.37 -68.63 26.53
N ASP A 695 0.01 -68.68 25.24
CA ASP A 695 1.24 -69.05 24.51
C ASP A 695 1.18 -68.37 23.10
N VAL A 696 2.28 -67.93 22.44
CA VAL A 696 3.19 -68.66 21.51
C VAL A 696 2.44 -69.24 20.28
N SER A 697 2.79 -68.96 19.01
CA SER A 697 4.11 -69.14 18.33
C SER A 697 4.32 -68.17 17.14
N GLU A 698 5.55 -67.68 16.87
CA GLU A 698 6.55 -68.14 15.86
C GLU A 698 6.20 -67.93 14.36
N ALA A 699 7.13 -67.65 13.43
CA ALA A 699 8.53 -67.21 13.51
C ALA A 699 8.98 -66.59 12.15
N ALA A 700 10.14 -65.95 12.13
CA ALA A 700 10.81 -65.36 10.94
C ALA A 700 11.70 -66.43 10.22
N PRO A 701 12.80 -66.13 9.49
CA PRO A 701 13.28 -64.90 8.81
C PRO A 701 13.78 -65.13 7.35
N GLY A 702 14.27 -64.09 6.66
CA GLY A 702 14.99 -64.27 5.37
C GLY A 702 15.71 -63.02 4.84
N ARG A 703 17.05 -63.06 4.75
CA ARG A 703 17.93 -61.99 4.22
C ARG A 703 18.14 -62.11 2.69
N VAL A 704 18.57 -61.02 2.05
CA VAL A 704 19.79 -60.84 1.19
C VAL A 704 19.55 -59.86 0.01
N ALA A 705 20.61 -59.10 -0.30
CA ALA A 705 20.73 -57.88 -1.12
C ALA A 705 20.86 -58.03 -2.66
N ALA A 706 20.98 -56.86 -3.33
CA ALA A 706 21.73 -56.53 -4.57
C ALA A 706 21.00 -56.42 -5.94
N GLY A 707 21.56 -55.57 -6.83
CA GLY A 707 21.08 -55.17 -8.18
C GLY A 707 20.37 -53.80 -8.19
N GLU A 708 20.67 -52.77 -9.00
CA GLU A 708 20.86 -52.67 -10.47
C GLU A 708 19.59 -53.18 -11.22
N GLU A 709 18.97 -52.49 -12.20
CA GLU A 709 19.46 -51.51 -13.19
C GLU A 709 18.28 -50.64 -13.76
N GLU A 710 18.58 -49.78 -14.74
CA GLU A 710 17.74 -48.90 -15.60
C GLU A 710 16.19 -49.04 -15.68
N SER A 711 15.47 -47.90 -15.58
CA SER A 711 14.49 -47.36 -16.57
C SER A 711 13.91 -46.01 -16.13
#